data_AF-A0A6P1M8W5-F1
#
_entry.id   AF-A0A6P1M8W5-F1
#
_cell.length_a   1.000
_cell.length_b   1.000
_cell.length_c   1.000
_cell.angle_alpha   90.00
_cell.angle_beta   90.00
_cell.angle_gamma   90.00
#
_symmetry.space_group_name_H-M   'P 1'
#
loop_
_entity.id
_entity.type
_entity.pdbx_description
1 polymer ?
#
loop_
_entity_poly.entity_id
_entity_poly.type
_entity_poly.pdbx_seq_one_letter_code
_entity_poly.pdbx_strand_id
1 'polypeptide(L)'
;MLKTVIILVCLMCWPAALFAAEPLIGWEGGRGTNTAIQVDGINGFLFTGKLYAVDSAVGSLDGTFGASIYGASTNPSAYNVRTVFLGEKNTVGIQIQNNTGGNLQLTSISFDYLAWFSNSPKTITLTYAYGDLDDPDNTVLQSVGGLGHDASWLSDYPDFDWTLENLSDYVLADGERATFELTATDAADENTSGAFDNIAVSGQRGNPPPFAAIETGVEKSEVTKMMSGAGLIYLWCPDAFYADGEIADIAKNVGIGALRWPGGTVVTVSHWDAFTGAWTDSWNPTYDIASGQPPENFMDLDEYLALIDQTGAEIMLGINMSSGKEWQRETEGVAEARALVQACKDRGYNVKYIYFDNESYHSGNGYNRDLDGDGESWTPASYAESFNLYAEAIKEVFPDAKLIANWINNVTGSAFQSAMETMLGIAGTNIDYVDIHWYWEWDNASWPLWKSELPMSRTSSSFSYKDSILYANNLFASLGYPNIRMVVLEWNLGPGPWQTDLAHSNFKTALMQTEMQMQFLQAGLDIGLIFALHNAPGGNPALENHVVRSGGSTSTALWMWLFSKAVGKTVVQASASIDGIYIVAVKGRQGELVAYLLNKTDSDRPIEFIIPGYQIDEIDEAWRFKDDGNGQGSLQKIGLWDVNGRKRTTLLANSLNMIGFNYLSNDVPNRPVIQVERTRAISESLLAGWHSAMGIGGDISAAGINALLWDSDSYGFDETVGSTDGSYGSADFGASSAAGAFVVRATNGMDEVGFQIENETGLPLCLEMVHFDYAPWWTSSPQDVALYYTFGNLSGVTNRTLINSVSGLSSSGNKLADYHDFDWSLSVLPDQVLEHGEKASFILRASNATEIWSNGAFDNIAVSGSTVSDASDSLVVSWRAETARKYTVVQSSSLLSNEWNTVSPIINGIPGDMSLSVLLESPGFYRLQVENP
;
A
#
# COMPACT_ATOMS: atom_id res chain seq x y z
N MET A 1 30.26 13.65 36.92
CA MET A 1 29.77 12.28 37.17
C MET A 1 28.68 11.99 36.14
N LEU A 2 29.01 11.44 34.98
CA LEU A 2 28.02 10.90 34.05
C LEU A 2 28.26 9.39 33.96
N LYS A 3 27.22 8.61 34.29
CA LYS A 3 27.21 7.16 34.11
C LYS A 3 26.99 6.90 32.62
N THR A 4 28.06 6.56 31.90
CA THR A 4 27.97 5.96 30.57
C THR A 4 27.37 4.57 30.73
N VAL A 5 26.11 4.39 30.34
CA VAL A 5 25.51 3.07 30.14
C VAL A 5 25.95 2.61 28.75
N ILE A 6 27.00 1.79 28.69
CA ILE A 6 27.38 1.06 27.48
C ILE A 6 26.41 -0.12 27.37
N ILE A 7 25.40 -0.01 26.51
CA ILE A 7 24.63 -1.18 26.06
C ILE A 7 25.48 -1.86 24.98
N LEU A 8 26.18 -2.91 25.40
CA LEU A 8 26.91 -3.78 24.49
C LEU A 8 25.89 -4.71 23.80
N VAL A 9 25.42 -4.34 22.61
CA VAL A 9 24.65 -5.26 21.76
C VAL A 9 25.66 -6.17 21.06
N CYS A 10 25.91 -7.35 21.65
CA CYS A 10 26.64 -8.41 20.98
C CYS A 10 25.77 -9.01 19.87
N LEU A 11 25.89 -8.50 18.65
CA LEU A 11 25.50 -9.24 17.44
C LEU A 11 26.54 -10.32 17.19
N MET A 12 26.29 -11.52 17.73
CA MET A 12 27.04 -12.70 17.34
C MET A 12 26.53 -13.15 15.97
N CYS A 13 27.24 -12.81 14.90
CA CYS A 13 27.12 -13.55 13.64
C CYS A 13 27.59 -14.98 13.91
N TRP A 14 26.66 -15.91 14.09
CA TRP A 14 27.01 -17.32 14.10
C TRP A 14 27.38 -17.73 12.67
N PRO A 15 28.55 -18.35 12.42
CA PRO A 15 28.75 -19.09 11.19
C PRO A 15 27.63 -20.13 11.08
N ALA A 16 27.18 -20.45 9.87
CA ALA A 16 26.19 -21.48 9.61
C ALA A 16 26.68 -22.83 10.16
N ALA A 17 26.39 -23.07 11.44
CA ALA A 17 26.48 -24.38 12.03
C ALA A 17 25.35 -25.19 11.40
N LEU A 18 25.66 -26.38 10.91
CA LEU A 18 24.64 -27.39 10.72
C LEU A 18 23.97 -27.58 12.09
N PHE A 19 22.79 -26.99 12.27
CA PHE A 19 22.02 -27.14 13.50
C PHE A 19 21.70 -28.63 13.62
N ALA A 20 22.05 -29.23 14.76
CA ALA A 20 21.62 -30.59 15.05
C ALA A 20 20.08 -30.63 15.11
N ALA A 21 19.48 -31.76 14.72
CA ALA A 21 18.04 -31.95 14.91
C ALA A 21 17.68 -31.73 16.39
N GLU A 22 16.64 -30.94 16.62
CA GLU A 22 16.12 -30.64 17.97
C GLU A 22 14.70 -31.23 18.13
N PRO A 23 14.29 -31.62 19.35
CA PRO A 23 12.92 -32.02 19.61
C PRO A 23 11.99 -30.81 19.39
N LEU A 24 11.05 -30.95 18.47
CA LEU A 24 10.12 -29.88 18.08
C LEU A 24 8.88 -29.89 18.96
N ILE A 25 8.34 -31.08 19.19
CA ILE A 25 7.13 -31.31 19.96
C ILE A 25 7.12 -32.73 20.53
N GLY A 26 6.56 -32.91 21.72
CA GLY A 26 6.45 -34.22 22.36
C GLY A 26 5.27 -34.33 23.32
N TRP A 27 4.79 -35.54 23.52
CA TRP A 27 3.62 -35.88 24.32
C TRP A 27 3.90 -37.07 25.23
N GLU A 28 3.48 -36.92 26.48
CA GLU A 28 3.45 -37.98 27.48
C GLU A 28 2.07 -38.67 27.41
N GLY A 29 1.97 -39.95 27.75
CA GLY A 29 0.75 -40.73 27.58
C GLY A 29 -0.48 -40.34 28.42
N GLY A 30 -0.67 -39.08 28.81
CA GLY A 30 -1.75 -38.53 29.65
C GLY A 30 -3.11 -38.32 28.97
N ARG A 31 -4.18 -38.26 29.79
CA ARG A 31 -5.53 -37.84 29.34
C ARG A 31 -5.55 -36.33 29.09
N GLY A 32 -5.24 -35.93 27.87
CA GLY A 32 -5.29 -34.54 27.42
C GLY A 32 -4.11 -34.24 26.51
N THR A 33 -4.32 -33.37 25.53
CA THR A 33 -3.37 -32.98 24.47
C THR A 33 -2.19 -32.13 24.98
N ASN A 34 -1.82 -32.23 26.25
CA ASN A 34 -0.78 -31.39 26.83
C ASN A 34 0.57 -31.86 26.30
N THR A 35 1.21 -31.00 25.51
CA THR A 35 2.56 -31.16 24.99
C THR A 35 3.56 -31.03 26.15
N ALA A 36 4.44 -32.01 26.29
CA ALA A 36 5.54 -31.99 27.27
C ALA A 36 6.74 -31.17 26.75
N ILE A 37 6.93 -31.18 25.43
CA ILE A 37 7.86 -30.32 24.71
C ILE A 37 7.06 -29.62 23.62
N GLN A 38 7.22 -28.31 23.46
CA GLN A 38 6.67 -27.57 22.32
C GLN A 38 7.56 -26.36 22.02
N VAL A 39 8.10 -26.32 20.80
CA VAL A 39 8.85 -25.17 20.29
C VAL A 39 7.86 -24.11 19.77
N ASP A 40 8.17 -22.82 20.03
CA ASP A 40 7.36 -21.70 19.55
C ASP A 40 7.14 -21.76 18.04
N GLY A 41 5.88 -21.59 17.62
CA GLY A 41 5.47 -21.66 16.22
C GLY A 41 5.27 -23.08 15.70
N ILE A 42 5.38 -24.13 16.52
CA ILE A 42 5.04 -25.50 16.11
C ILE A 42 3.81 -25.94 16.88
N ASN A 43 2.76 -26.29 16.15
CA ASN A 43 1.55 -26.88 16.72
C ASN A 43 1.58 -28.37 16.44
N GLY A 44 1.06 -29.16 17.37
CA GLY A 44 0.84 -30.56 17.09
C GLY A 44 -0.27 -31.12 17.95
N PHE A 45 -0.82 -32.21 17.44
CA PHE A 45 -1.97 -32.87 18.00
C PHE A 45 -1.75 -34.37 17.92
N LEU A 46 -1.79 -35.03 19.07
CA LEU A 46 -2.03 -36.47 19.10
C LEU A 46 -3.52 -36.71 19.03
N PHE A 47 -3.90 -37.55 18.08
CA PHE A 47 -5.24 -38.08 18.03
C PHE A 47 -5.19 -39.58 18.00
N THR A 48 -6.21 -40.13 18.61
CA THR A 48 -6.32 -41.55 18.80
C THR A 48 -7.37 -42.01 17.82
N GLY A 49 -7.04 -42.98 16.96
CA GLY A 49 -8.06 -43.61 16.11
C GLY A 49 -9.01 -44.45 16.97
N LYS A 50 -9.20 -45.72 16.59
CA LYS A 50 -9.80 -46.72 17.50
C LYS A 50 -8.78 -47.10 18.59
N LEU A 51 -8.49 -46.23 19.55
CA LEU A 51 -7.75 -46.63 20.75
C LEU A 51 -8.68 -47.32 21.75
N TYR A 52 -8.10 -48.25 22.52
CA TYR A 52 -8.82 -48.91 23.61
C TYR A 52 -9.00 -47.96 24.81
N ALA A 53 -7.92 -47.33 25.26
CA ALA A 53 -7.92 -46.31 26.32
C ALA A 53 -6.56 -45.59 26.39
N VAL A 54 -6.54 -44.41 27.00
CA VAL A 54 -5.34 -43.92 27.69
C VAL A 54 -5.32 -44.57 29.08
N ASP A 55 -4.28 -45.33 29.39
CA ASP A 55 -4.17 -46.09 30.63
C ASP A 55 -3.18 -45.43 31.59
N SER A 56 -3.69 -44.96 32.73
CA SER A 56 -2.92 -44.22 33.74
C SER A 56 -2.18 -45.13 34.73
N ALA A 57 -2.14 -46.43 34.49
CA ALA A 57 -1.43 -47.40 35.33
C ALA A 57 -0.18 -47.98 34.65
N VAL A 58 0.10 -47.56 33.41
CA VAL A 58 1.12 -48.17 32.56
C VAL A 58 1.99 -47.09 31.91
N GLY A 59 3.24 -47.38 31.54
CA GLY A 59 4.13 -46.42 30.88
C GLY A 59 5.62 -46.74 31.00
N SER A 60 6.44 -46.00 30.25
CA SER A 60 7.91 -46.07 30.32
C SER A 60 8.45 -45.35 31.57
N LEU A 61 9.64 -45.74 32.03
CA LEU A 61 10.29 -45.21 33.24
C LEU A 61 11.66 -44.58 33.00
N ASP A 62 12.15 -44.58 31.77
CA ASP A 62 13.49 -44.09 31.39
C ASP A 62 13.61 -42.56 31.35
N GLY A 63 12.49 -41.85 31.23
CA GLY A 63 12.42 -40.39 31.14
C GLY A 63 12.83 -39.83 29.78
N THR A 64 12.74 -40.66 28.73
CA THR A 64 13.09 -40.29 27.36
C THR A 64 11.92 -40.49 26.39
N PHE A 65 11.97 -39.78 25.25
CA PHE A 65 11.13 -40.04 24.08
C PHE A 65 12.01 -40.81 23.09
N GLY A 66 11.94 -42.15 23.08
CA GLY A 66 12.96 -42.99 22.42
C GLY A 66 14.33 -42.89 23.09
N ALA A 67 15.43 -43.22 22.38
CA ALA A 67 16.69 -43.52 23.07
C ALA A 67 17.50 -42.29 23.50
N SER A 68 17.19 -41.10 22.99
CA SER A 68 18.09 -39.95 23.07
C SER A 68 17.45 -38.60 23.40
N ILE A 69 16.12 -38.49 23.39
CA ILE A 69 15.42 -37.24 23.67
C ILE A 69 14.97 -37.26 25.14
N TYR A 70 15.66 -36.52 26.00
CA TYR A 70 15.32 -36.45 27.42
C TYR A 70 14.14 -35.50 27.70
N GLY A 71 13.46 -35.75 28.82
CA GLY A 71 12.46 -34.82 29.37
C GLY A 71 11.06 -35.41 29.45
N ALA A 72 10.89 -36.70 29.13
CA ALA A 72 9.62 -37.38 29.28
C ALA A 72 9.31 -37.66 30.76
N SER A 73 8.05 -37.58 31.13
CA SER A 73 7.56 -37.96 32.47
C SER A 73 7.73 -39.46 32.70
N THR A 74 8.29 -39.82 33.86
CA THR A 74 8.31 -41.21 34.35
C THR A 74 7.03 -41.60 35.12
N ASN A 75 5.99 -40.74 35.11
CA ASN A 75 4.71 -41.05 35.76
C ASN A 75 3.90 -42.01 34.86
N PRO A 76 3.19 -43.02 35.44
CA PRO A 76 2.43 -43.98 34.66
C PRO A 76 1.33 -43.31 33.82
N SER A 77 1.51 -43.28 32.51
CA SER A 77 0.43 -43.02 31.56
C SER A 77 0.86 -43.41 30.14
N ALA A 78 0.12 -44.26 29.43
CA ALA A 78 0.44 -44.63 28.04
C ALA A 78 -0.79 -44.84 27.15
N TYR A 79 -0.59 -44.81 25.84
CA TYR A 79 -1.62 -45.04 24.82
C TYR A 79 -1.79 -46.54 24.55
N ASN A 80 -2.78 -47.16 25.21
CA ASN A 80 -3.05 -48.60 25.11
C ASN A 80 -3.67 -48.94 23.74
N VAL A 81 -3.00 -49.83 23.02
CA VAL A 81 -3.44 -50.38 21.74
C VAL A 81 -3.85 -51.84 21.90
N ARG A 82 -5.08 -52.15 21.47
CA ARG A 82 -5.68 -53.48 21.62
C ARG A 82 -6.44 -53.90 20.38
N THR A 83 -6.11 -55.03 19.77
CA THR A 83 -6.90 -55.60 18.67
C THR A 83 -8.19 -56.21 19.21
N VAL A 84 -9.24 -55.41 19.44
CA VAL A 84 -10.53 -55.88 19.99
C VAL A 84 -11.20 -56.89 19.04
N PHE A 85 -10.88 -56.84 17.74
CA PHE A 85 -11.24 -57.87 16.76
C PHE A 85 -9.99 -58.27 15.97
N LEU A 86 -9.81 -59.58 15.73
CA LEU A 86 -8.75 -60.12 14.86
C LEU A 86 -8.82 -59.43 13.48
N GLY A 87 -7.84 -58.58 13.18
CA GLY A 87 -7.74 -57.80 11.93
C GLY A 87 -8.00 -56.29 12.06
N GLU A 88 -8.42 -55.78 13.23
CA GLU A 88 -8.54 -54.32 13.45
C GLU A 88 -7.19 -53.67 13.76
N LYS A 89 -6.95 -52.49 13.15
CA LYS A 89 -5.76 -51.66 13.37
C LYS A 89 -6.05 -50.63 14.46
N ASN A 90 -5.23 -50.62 15.52
CA ASN A 90 -5.23 -49.54 16.51
C ASN A 90 -4.12 -48.57 16.13
N THR A 91 -4.45 -47.28 16.08
CA THR A 91 -3.53 -46.24 15.63
C THR A 91 -3.41 -45.11 16.63
N VAL A 92 -2.19 -44.61 16.78
CA VAL A 92 -1.90 -43.30 17.37
C VAL A 92 -1.50 -42.37 16.22
N GLY A 93 -2.32 -41.37 15.95
CA GLY A 93 -2.08 -40.35 14.94
C GLY A 93 -1.32 -39.16 15.53
N ILE A 94 -0.32 -38.68 14.79
CA ILE A 94 0.58 -37.59 15.15
C ILE A 94 0.45 -36.53 14.06
N GLN A 95 -0.20 -35.40 14.35
CA GLN A 95 -0.24 -34.26 13.44
C GLN A 95 0.71 -33.17 13.91
N ILE A 96 1.44 -32.58 12.97
CA ILE A 96 2.32 -31.43 13.19
C ILE A 96 1.96 -30.38 12.16
N GLN A 97 1.92 -29.13 12.60
CA GLN A 97 1.76 -27.96 11.75
C GLN A 97 2.90 -26.98 12.01
N ASN A 98 3.56 -26.58 10.94
CA ASN A 98 4.58 -25.55 10.98
C ASN A 98 3.92 -24.17 10.92
N ASN A 99 4.13 -23.35 11.94
CA ASN A 99 3.80 -21.93 11.96
C ASN A 99 5.03 -21.12 12.41
N THR A 100 6.23 -21.52 12.00
CA THR A 100 7.47 -20.87 12.47
C THR A 100 7.85 -19.63 11.64
N GLY A 101 7.12 -19.32 10.57
CA GLY A 101 7.45 -18.25 9.63
C GLY A 101 8.49 -18.65 8.58
N GLY A 102 9.12 -19.81 8.70
CA GLY A 102 10.09 -20.37 7.76
C GLY A 102 9.89 -21.87 7.57
N ASN A 103 10.71 -22.50 6.72
CA ASN A 103 10.61 -23.95 6.48
C ASN A 103 10.97 -24.75 7.74
N LEU A 104 10.26 -25.84 7.99
CA LEU A 104 10.50 -26.79 9.07
C LEU A 104 10.84 -28.16 8.47
N GLN A 105 12.10 -28.55 8.57
CA GLN A 105 12.57 -29.86 8.11
C GLN A 105 12.33 -30.90 9.20
N LEU A 106 11.43 -31.85 8.99
CA LEU A 106 11.19 -32.98 9.87
C LEU A 106 12.32 -34.01 9.72
N THR A 107 12.73 -34.65 10.82
CA THR A 107 13.89 -35.58 10.81
C THR A 107 13.57 -36.96 11.38
N SER A 108 12.89 -37.04 12.53
CA SER A 108 12.56 -38.32 13.15
C SER A 108 11.30 -38.24 14.01
N ILE A 109 10.67 -39.40 14.21
CA ILE A 109 9.65 -39.64 15.23
C ILE A 109 10.23 -40.62 16.23
N SER A 110 10.25 -40.21 17.50
CA SER A 110 10.75 -41.02 18.61
C SER A 110 9.61 -41.43 19.52
N PHE A 111 9.62 -42.66 20.02
CA PHE A 111 8.56 -43.19 20.89
C PHE A 111 9.03 -44.44 21.61
N ASP A 112 8.32 -44.82 22.67
CA ASP A 112 8.56 -46.05 23.40
C ASP A 112 7.39 -47.01 23.16
N TYR A 113 7.66 -48.31 23.02
CA TYR A 113 6.59 -49.29 22.86
C TYR A 113 6.89 -50.63 23.52
N LEU A 114 5.93 -51.12 24.30
CA LEU A 114 5.96 -52.45 24.90
C LEU A 114 4.69 -53.26 24.59
N ALA A 115 4.88 -54.50 24.15
CA ALA A 115 3.85 -55.53 24.14
C ALA A 115 3.76 -56.19 25.53
N TRP A 116 2.58 -56.25 26.15
CA TRP A 116 2.48 -56.74 27.54
C TRP A 116 2.39 -58.26 27.69
N PHE A 117 1.91 -58.95 26.65
CA PHE A 117 1.66 -60.38 26.68
C PHE A 117 2.27 -61.06 25.46
N SER A 118 2.48 -62.38 25.56
CA SER A 118 2.99 -63.18 24.44
C SER A 118 2.11 -63.13 23.20
N ASN A 119 0.82 -62.81 23.35
CA ASN A 119 -0.15 -62.71 22.27
C ASN A 119 -0.48 -61.26 21.89
N SER A 120 0.10 -60.25 22.55
CA SER A 120 -0.10 -58.83 22.25
C SER A 120 0.37 -58.45 20.84
N PRO A 121 -0.03 -57.27 20.31
CA PRO A 121 0.51 -56.77 19.05
C PRO A 121 2.04 -56.65 19.12
N LYS A 122 2.73 -57.26 18.15
CA LYS A 122 4.21 -57.36 18.10
C LYS A 122 4.83 -56.73 16.87
N THR A 123 4.00 -56.13 16.02
CA THR A 123 4.45 -55.42 14.84
C THR A 123 4.03 -53.97 14.96
N ILE A 124 4.98 -53.05 14.81
CA ILE A 124 4.75 -51.61 14.80
C ILE A 124 5.08 -51.08 13.42
N THR A 125 4.22 -50.23 12.88
CA THR A 125 4.40 -49.58 11.58
C THR A 125 4.18 -48.08 11.72
N LEU A 126 5.11 -47.29 11.20
CA LEU A 126 4.99 -45.84 11.05
C LEU A 126 4.65 -45.52 9.60
N THR A 127 3.59 -44.76 9.44
CA THR A 127 3.03 -44.38 8.13
C THR A 127 2.90 -42.87 8.07
N TYR A 128 3.31 -42.26 6.96
CA TYR A 128 2.80 -40.93 6.60
C TYR A 128 1.36 -41.10 6.10
N ALA A 129 0.40 -40.62 6.88
CA ALA A 129 -1.01 -40.86 6.61
C ALA A 129 -1.55 -39.90 5.55
N TYR A 130 -1.38 -38.61 5.76
CA TYR A 130 -1.78 -37.52 4.84
C TYR A 130 -1.21 -36.17 5.31
N GLY A 131 -1.23 -35.16 4.44
CA GLY A 131 -0.75 -33.81 4.76
C GLY A 131 -0.32 -33.05 3.51
N ASP A 132 0.52 -32.04 3.73
CA ASP A 132 1.02 -31.15 2.69
C ASP A 132 2.43 -31.56 2.18
N LEU A 133 2.97 -32.69 2.63
CA LEU A 133 4.20 -33.24 2.05
C LEU A 133 3.90 -33.88 0.68
N ASP A 134 4.83 -33.75 -0.27
CA ASP A 134 4.69 -34.26 -1.65
C ASP A 134 4.64 -35.81 -1.77
N ASP A 135 4.80 -36.53 -0.67
CA ASP A 135 4.68 -37.99 -0.65
C ASP A 135 3.22 -38.47 -0.73
N PRO A 136 2.92 -39.64 -1.33
CA PRO A 136 1.56 -40.17 -1.36
C PRO A 136 1.00 -40.46 0.04
N ASP A 137 -0.29 -40.20 0.23
CA ASP A 137 -1.02 -40.64 1.43
C ASP A 137 -0.84 -42.14 1.70
N ASN A 138 -0.73 -42.49 2.98
CA ASN A 138 -0.51 -43.85 3.48
C ASN A 138 0.86 -44.47 3.10
N THR A 139 1.90 -43.65 2.88
CA THR A 139 3.26 -44.14 2.64
C THR A 139 3.86 -44.74 3.90
N VAL A 140 4.21 -46.04 3.87
CA VAL A 140 4.86 -46.73 4.99
C VAL A 140 6.33 -46.33 5.07
N LEU A 141 6.75 -45.78 6.20
CA LEU A 141 8.10 -45.28 6.42
C LEU A 141 9.00 -46.34 7.03
N GLN A 142 8.56 -46.96 8.12
CA GLN A 142 9.28 -48.02 8.82
C GLN A 142 8.31 -49.02 9.45
N SER A 143 8.77 -50.27 9.60
CA SER A 143 8.01 -51.32 10.28
C SER A 143 8.98 -52.29 10.97
N VAL A 144 8.64 -52.69 12.19
CA VAL A 144 9.38 -53.68 12.98
C VAL A 144 8.41 -54.73 13.48
N GLY A 145 8.74 -56.01 13.31
CA GLY A 145 7.92 -57.14 13.76
C GLY A 145 8.64 -58.03 14.77
N GLY A 146 7.89 -58.89 15.46
CA GLY A 146 8.45 -59.87 16.39
C GLY A 146 8.98 -59.26 17.69
N LEU A 147 8.43 -58.12 18.11
CA LEU A 147 8.82 -57.46 19.35
C LEU A 147 8.67 -58.37 20.57
N GLY A 148 9.58 -58.20 21.53
CA GLY A 148 9.53 -58.86 22.83
C GLY A 148 8.30 -58.45 23.63
N HIS A 149 8.00 -59.18 24.70
CA HIS A 149 6.96 -58.79 25.65
C HIS A 149 7.51 -58.82 27.08
N ASP A 150 6.99 -57.93 27.92
CA ASP A 150 7.22 -57.93 29.36
C ASP A 150 5.87 -57.80 30.07
N ALA A 151 5.67 -58.61 31.11
CA ALA A 151 4.44 -58.60 31.91
C ALA A 151 4.39 -57.43 32.90
N SER A 152 5.47 -56.65 33.03
CA SER A 152 5.48 -55.42 33.83
C SER A 152 4.77 -54.30 33.09
N TRP A 153 3.65 -53.83 33.66
CA TRP A 153 2.88 -52.72 33.09
C TRP A 153 3.58 -51.36 33.23
N LEU A 154 4.55 -51.27 34.14
CA LEU A 154 5.37 -50.10 34.38
C LEU A 154 6.83 -50.56 34.34
N SER A 155 7.56 -50.23 33.28
CA SER A 155 8.94 -50.67 33.05
C SER A 155 9.66 -49.72 32.10
N ASP A 156 10.91 -50.01 31.79
CA ASP A 156 11.65 -49.40 30.68
C ASP A 156 11.11 -49.99 29.36
N TYR A 157 10.36 -49.19 28.60
CA TYR A 157 9.80 -49.64 27.32
C TYR A 157 10.90 -49.58 26.26
N PRO A 158 10.96 -50.53 25.31
CA PRO A 158 11.90 -50.42 24.20
C PRO A 158 11.76 -49.09 23.44
N ASP A 159 12.90 -48.42 23.27
CA ASP A 159 13.04 -47.17 22.52
C ASP A 159 13.00 -47.35 21.01
N PHE A 160 12.35 -46.42 20.31
CA PHE A 160 12.38 -46.31 18.86
C PHE A 160 12.66 -44.87 18.44
N ASP A 161 13.70 -44.67 17.61
CA ASP A 161 14.03 -43.39 16.96
C ASP A 161 13.99 -43.57 15.45
N TRP A 162 12.83 -43.32 14.85
CA TRP A 162 12.58 -43.64 13.45
C TRP A 162 12.77 -42.42 12.56
N THR A 163 13.73 -42.50 11.64
CA THR A 163 14.04 -41.42 10.71
C THR A 163 12.97 -41.29 9.63
N LEU A 164 12.75 -40.05 9.18
CA LEU A 164 11.81 -39.70 8.13
C LEU A 164 12.48 -39.61 6.73
N GLU A 165 13.73 -40.09 6.62
CA GLU A 165 14.54 -40.04 5.39
C GLU A 165 13.95 -40.82 4.20
N ASN A 166 12.96 -41.69 4.45
CA ASN A 166 12.25 -42.44 3.41
C ASN A 166 11.15 -41.61 2.72
N LEU A 167 10.86 -40.40 3.22
CA LEU A 167 10.03 -39.42 2.52
C LEU A 167 10.85 -38.71 1.45
N SER A 168 10.23 -38.47 0.29
CA SER A 168 10.80 -37.64 -0.76
C SER A 168 10.72 -36.15 -0.43
N ASP A 169 9.73 -35.76 0.38
CA ASP A 169 9.59 -34.44 0.98
C ASP A 169 9.33 -34.56 2.48
N TYR A 170 10.19 -33.89 3.26
CA TYR A 170 10.10 -33.84 4.71
C TYR A 170 10.23 -32.40 5.21
N VAL A 171 9.94 -31.40 4.36
CA VAL A 171 10.02 -29.98 4.68
C VAL A 171 8.63 -29.35 4.64
N LEU A 172 8.10 -28.99 5.80
CA LEU A 172 6.87 -28.20 5.88
C LEU A 172 7.19 -26.71 5.68
N ALA A 173 6.59 -26.05 4.70
CA ALA A 173 6.55 -24.60 4.62
C ALA A 173 5.70 -24.00 5.77
N ASP A 174 5.75 -22.68 5.93
CA ASP A 174 4.94 -21.99 6.93
C ASP A 174 3.43 -22.15 6.62
N GLY A 175 2.66 -22.60 7.59
CA GLY A 175 1.24 -22.94 7.50
C GLY A 175 0.94 -24.41 7.20
N GLU A 176 1.90 -25.16 6.64
CA GLU A 176 1.72 -26.56 6.22
C GLU A 176 1.71 -27.54 7.39
N ARG A 177 1.09 -28.70 7.17
CA ARG A 177 0.95 -29.77 8.15
C ARG A 177 1.25 -31.16 7.58
N ALA A 178 1.77 -32.03 8.44
CA ALA A 178 1.93 -33.46 8.15
C ALA A 178 1.26 -34.30 9.24
N THR A 179 0.64 -35.40 8.83
CA THR A 179 0.02 -36.37 9.74
C THR A 179 0.65 -37.75 9.57
N PHE A 180 1.13 -38.31 10.67
CA PHE A 180 1.72 -39.64 10.76
C PHE A 180 0.86 -40.57 11.60
N GLU A 181 0.97 -41.87 11.38
CA GLU A 181 0.27 -42.89 12.17
C GLU A 181 1.23 -43.98 12.64
N LEU A 182 1.24 -44.23 13.95
CA LEU A 182 1.83 -45.41 14.58
C LEU A 182 0.75 -46.49 14.70
N THR A 183 0.95 -47.63 14.04
CA THR A 183 0.01 -48.76 14.04
C THR A 183 0.64 -49.98 14.69
N ALA A 184 -0.06 -50.58 15.66
CA ALA A 184 0.32 -51.87 16.24
C ALA A 184 -0.54 -53.02 15.69
N THR A 185 0.08 -54.07 15.16
CA THR A 185 -0.57 -55.23 14.52
C THR A 185 -0.03 -56.58 15.01
N ASP A 186 -0.58 -57.68 14.46
CA ASP A 186 -0.17 -59.07 14.67
C ASP A 186 -0.38 -59.63 16.08
N ALA A 187 -1.42 -59.16 16.78
CA ALA A 187 -1.87 -59.81 18.01
C ALA A 187 -2.50 -61.18 17.71
N ALA A 188 -2.22 -62.15 18.58
CA ALA A 188 -2.74 -63.52 18.51
C ALA A 188 -4.00 -63.73 19.37
N ASP A 189 -4.42 -62.72 20.15
CA ASP A 189 -5.59 -62.79 21.03
C ASP A 189 -6.27 -61.40 21.15
N GLU A 190 -7.60 -61.39 21.05
CA GLU A 190 -8.46 -60.21 21.11
C GLU A 190 -8.46 -59.49 22.47
N ASN A 191 -7.90 -60.10 23.52
CA ASN A 191 -7.80 -59.56 24.88
C ASN A 191 -6.40 -59.10 25.29
N THR A 192 -5.46 -59.00 24.34
CA THR A 192 -4.08 -58.62 24.63
C THR A 192 -3.74 -57.24 24.08
N SER A 193 -2.91 -56.51 24.83
CA SER A 193 -2.61 -55.10 24.60
C SER A 193 -1.11 -54.85 24.58
N GLY A 194 -0.71 -53.82 23.84
CA GLY A 194 0.56 -53.13 24.05
C GLY A 194 0.27 -51.66 24.32
N ALA A 195 1.31 -50.86 24.49
CA ALA A 195 1.14 -49.41 24.59
C ALA A 195 2.29 -48.64 23.97
N PHE A 196 1.93 -47.54 23.31
CA PHE A 196 2.86 -46.47 22.94
C PHE A 196 2.98 -45.49 24.10
N ASP A 197 4.18 -45.04 24.38
CA ASP A 197 4.45 -43.98 25.35
C ASP A 197 5.48 -42.99 24.79
N ASN A 198 5.61 -41.83 25.43
CA ASN A 198 6.61 -40.79 25.18
C ASN A 198 6.89 -40.54 23.70
N ILE A 199 5.89 -40.04 22.97
CA ILE A 199 6.00 -39.77 21.54
C ILE A 199 6.56 -38.36 21.32
N ALA A 200 7.59 -38.21 20.50
CA ALA A 200 8.14 -36.92 20.10
C ALA A 200 8.43 -36.86 18.60
N VAL A 201 8.43 -35.65 18.06
CA VAL A 201 8.91 -35.38 16.70
C VAL A 201 10.06 -34.40 16.75
N SER A 202 11.12 -34.72 16.02
CA SER A 202 12.33 -33.91 15.92
C SER A 202 12.52 -33.36 14.51
N GLY A 203 13.22 -32.23 14.41
CA GLY A 203 13.49 -31.58 13.14
C GLY A 203 14.47 -30.43 13.25
N GLN A 204 14.61 -29.70 12.15
CA GLN A 204 15.44 -28.51 12.04
C GLN A 204 14.57 -27.35 11.56
N ARG A 205 14.55 -26.27 12.34
CA ARG A 205 13.96 -25.01 11.88
C ARG A 205 14.88 -24.38 10.84
N GLY A 206 14.30 -23.96 9.72
CA GLY A 206 14.95 -23.07 8.78
C GLY A 206 15.26 -21.72 9.46
N ASN A 207 16.11 -20.92 8.83
CA ASN A 207 16.37 -19.57 9.34
C ASN A 207 15.04 -18.80 9.47
N PRO A 208 14.81 -18.09 10.59
CA PRO A 208 13.65 -17.22 10.70
C PRO A 208 13.68 -16.24 9.52
N PRO A 209 12.50 -15.82 9.04
CA PRO A 209 12.47 -14.92 7.91
C PRO A 209 13.20 -13.62 8.23
N PRO A 210 13.77 -12.96 7.20
CA PRO A 210 14.34 -11.64 7.38
C PRO A 210 13.34 -10.69 8.03
N PHE A 211 13.82 -9.82 8.91
CA PHE A 211 12.96 -8.89 9.63
C PHE A 211 13.43 -7.44 9.51
N ALA A 212 12.48 -6.52 9.63
CA ALA A 212 12.67 -5.10 9.85
C ALA A 212 12.38 -4.80 11.31
N ALA A 213 13.41 -4.47 12.09
CA ALA A 213 13.27 -4.02 13.47
C ALA A 213 13.10 -2.50 13.53
N ILE A 214 12.08 -2.03 14.24
CA ILE A 214 11.79 -0.60 14.44
C ILE A 214 11.62 -0.32 15.94
N GLU A 215 12.47 0.54 16.49
CA GLU A 215 12.46 0.90 17.91
C GLU A 215 11.82 2.29 18.10
N THR A 216 10.50 2.31 18.25
CA THR A 216 9.69 3.55 18.34
C THR A 216 9.99 4.43 19.57
N GLY A 217 10.73 3.90 20.55
CA GLY A 217 11.22 4.62 21.73
C GLY A 217 12.58 5.30 21.55
N VAL A 218 13.30 5.06 20.44
CA VAL A 218 14.61 5.65 20.16
C VAL A 218 14.47 6.70 19.07
N GLU A 219 14.01 7.88 19.47
CA GLU A 219 13.79 9.04 18.60
C GLU A 219 15.12 9.75 18.25
N LYS A 220 15.22 10.24 17.00
CA LYS A 220 16.44 10.86 16.45
C LYS A 220 16.23 12.34 16.12
N SER A 221 15.34 12.65 15.18
CA SER A 221 15.15 14.00 14.64
C SER A 221 13.76 14.19 14.05
N GLU A 222 13.20 15.40 14.16
CA GLU A 222 11.95 15.76 13.50
C GLU A 222 12.16 16.01 12.00
N VAL A 223 11.21 15.60 11.18
CA VAL A 223 11.21 15.80 9.73
C VAL A 223 10.49 17.10 9.41
N THR A 224 11.24 18.09 8.91
CA THR A 224 10.67 19.37 8.47
C THR A 224 10.00 19.21 7.11
N LYS A 225 9.08 20.12 6.76
CA LYS A 225 8.53 20.16 5.39
C LYS A 225 9.59 20.49 4.33
N MET A 226 10.62 21.26 4.69
CA MET A 226 11.65 21.71 3.75
C MET A 226 12.70 20.64 3.41
N MET A 227 12.61 19.47 4.05
CA MET A 227 13.38 18.28 3.71
C MET A 227 13.14 17.78 2.27
N SER A 228 12.00 18.14 1.68
CA SER A 228 11.65 17.82 0.31
C SER A 228 11.18 19.09 -0.41
N GLY A 229 12.13 19.94 -0.80
CA GLY A 229 11.87 21.09 -1.65
C GLY A 229 12.50 20.96 -3.04
N ALA A 230 12.37 22.01 -3.86
CA ALA A 230 12.94 22.04 -5.21
C ALA A 230 13.51 23.42 -5.57
N GLY A 231 14.51 23.42 -6.46
CA GLY A 231 15.04 24.64 -7.07
C GLY A 231 14.26 25.09 -8.31
N LEU A 232 14.11 26.41 -8.47
CA LEU A 232 13.56 27.10 -9.64
C LEU A 232 14.64 27.98 -10.26
N ILE A 233 15.00 27.70 -11.51
CA ILE A 233 15.82 28.61 -12.30
C ILE A 233 14.88 29.57 -13.03
N TYR A 234 14.89 30.86 -12.68
CA TYR A 234 13.92 31.82 -13.22
C TYR A 234 13.93 31.87 -14.77
N LEU A 235 15.12 31.70 -15.39
CA LEU A 235 15.31 31.62 -16.84
C LEU A 235 14.65 30.42 -17.52
N TRP A 236 14.31 29.39 -16.77
CA TRP A 236 13.66 28.18 -17.30
C TRP A 236 12.15 28.22 -17.11
N CYS A 237 11.62 29.30 -16.53
CA CYS A 237 10.24 29.39 -16.06
C CYS A 237 9.44 30.43 -16.86
N PRO A 238 9.08 30.17 -18.15
CA PRO A 238 8.20 31.09 -18.88
C PRO A 238 6.77 31.03 -18.33
N ASP A 239 6.02 32.13 -18.42
CA ASP A 239 4.66 32.25 -17.87
C ASP A 239 3.75 31.14 -18.40
N ALA A 240 3.89 30.83 -19.69
CA ALA A 240 3.11 29.78 -20.37
C ALA A 240 3.27 28.40 -19.73
N PHE A 241 4.38 28.14 -19.03
CA PHE A 241 4.59 26.87 -18.33
C PHE A 241 3.74 26.74 -17.06
N TYR A 242 3.32 27.86 -16.46
CA TYR A 242 2.53 27.90 -15.22
C TYR A 242 1.08 28.35 -15.42
N ALA A 243 0.70 28.70 -16.65
CA ALA A 243 -0.57 29.36 -16.96
C ALA A 243 -1.83 28.54 -16.64
N ASP A 244 -1.74 27.21 -16.64
CA ASP A 244 -2.89 26.32 -16.37
C ASP A 244 -3.00 25.84 -14.91
N GLY A 245 -2.01 26.16 -14.07
CA GLY A 245 -1.95 25.75 -12.66
C GLY A 245 -1.48 24.31 -12.41
N GLU A 246 -1.25 23.48 -13.43
CA GLU A 246 -0.93 22.05 -13.25
C GLU A 246 0.39 21.87 -12.47
N ILE A 247 1.39 22.71 -12.75
CA ILE A 247 2.70 22.67 -12.07
C ILE A 247 2.55 22.95 -10.57
N ALA A 248 1.70 23.91 -10.20
CA ALA A 248 1.44 24.26 -8.82
C ALA A 248 0.72 23.12 -8.09
N ASP A 249 -0.27 22.50 -8.75
CA ASP A 249 -0.99 21.35 -8.22
C ASP A 249 -0.05 20.15 -8.01
N ILE A 250 0.84 19.86 -8.95
CA ILE A 250 1.84 18.80 -8.80
C ILE A 250 2.76 19.10 -7.62
N ALA A 251 3.33 20.30 -7.54
CA ALA A 251 4.22 20.70 -6.45
C ALA A 251 3.55 20.57 -5.08
N LYS A 252 2.29 21.00 -4.96
CA LYS A 252 1.48 20.84 -3.75
C LYS A 252 1.23 19.37 -3.42
N ASN A 253 0.79 18.59 -4.40
CA ASN A 253 0.39 17.20 -4.21
C ASN A 253 1.55 16.30 -3.79
N VAL A 254 2.75 16.50 -4.35
CA VAL A 254 3.95 15.74 -3.97
C VAL A 254 4.59 16.25 -2.67
N GLY A 255 4.03 17.29 -2.06
CA GLY A 255 4.45 17.83 -0.78
C GLY A 255 5.73 18.66 -0.83
N ILE A 256 5.96 19.44 -1.90
CA ILE A 256 7.09 20.38 -1.96
C ILE A 256 6.98 21.39 -0.83
N GLY A 257 7.92 21.33 0.11
CA GLY A 257 7.88 22.19 1.29
C GLY A 257 8.58 23.54 1.15
N ALA A 258 9.42 23.71 0.12
CA ALA A 258 10.12 24.97 -0.18
C ALA A 258 10.48 25.07 -1.67
N LEU A 259 10.44 26.29 -2.20
CA LEU A 259 10.86 26.61 -3.56
C LEU A 259 11.98 27.66 -3.55
N ARG A 260 13.18 27.28 -4.00
CA ARG A 260 14.36 28.15 -4.07
C ARG A 260 14.40 28.91 -5.39
N TRP A 261 14.39 30.24 -5.32
CA TRP A 261 14.37 31.16 -6.47
C TRP A 261 15.30 32.36 -6.20
N PRO A 262 15.93 32.99 -7.22
CA PRO A 262 15.86 32.72 -8.67
C PRO A 262 16.73 31.55 -9.15
N GLY A 263 17.40 30.87 -8.20
CA GLY A 263 18.02 29.55 -8.31
C GLY A 263 19.35 29.49 -9.03
N GLY A 264 20.20 28.53 -8.64
CA GLY A 264 21.46 28.20 -9.32
C GLY A 264 22.40 29.37 -9.58
N THR A 265 23.26 29.23 -10.59
CA THR A 265 24.25 30.25 -11.00
C THR A 265 23.62 31.58 -11.38
N VAL A 266 22.38 31.58 -11.87
CA VAL A 266 21.76 32.81 -12.38
C VAL A 266 21.54 33.85 -11.28
N VAL A 267 21.47 33.45 -10.01
CA VAL A 267 21.44 34.39 -8.88
C VAL A 267 22.65 35.31 -8.86
N THR A 268 23.81 34.84 -9.34
CA THR A 268 25.10 35.57 -9.30
C THR A 268 25.17 36.70 -10.34
N VAL A 269 24.15 36.82 -11.20
CA VAL A 269 24.06 37.79 -12.30
C VAL A 269 22.68 38.42 -12.43
N SER A 270 21.71 37.99 -11.62
CA SER A 270 20.35 38.49 -11.69
C SER A 270 20.20 39.76 -10.89
N HIS A 271 19.42 40.69 -11.43
CA HIS A 271 18.95 41.88 -10.73
C HIS A 271 17.42 41.84 -10.69
N TRP A 272 16.85 41.73 -9.49
CA TRP A 272 15.45 41.29 -9.31
C TRP A 272 14.42 42.29 -9.85
N ASP A 273 14.77 43.58 -9.88
CA ASP A 273 13.94 44.67 -10.41
C ASP A 273 14.28 45.01 -11.87
N ALA A 274 15.23 44.29 -12.46
CA ALA A 274 15.73 44.49 -13.82
C ALA A 274 16.16 43.16 -14.46
N PHE A 275 15.33 42.13 -14.34
CA PHE A 275 15.61 40.83 -14.96
C PHE A 275 15.79 40.96 -16.46
N THR A 276 16.84 40.31 -16.97
CA THR A 276 17.21 40.37 -18.38
C THR A 276 16.81 39.10 -19.14
N GLY A 277 16.47 38.02 -18.44
CA GLY A 277 16.30 36.73 -19.10
C GLY A 277 17.62 36.16 -19.66
N ALA A 278 18.78 36.58 -19.15
CA ALA A 278 20.09 36.17 -19.64
C ALA A 278 21.03 35.65 -18.53
N TRP A 279 22.05 34.88 -18.95
CA TRP A 279 23.16 34.42 -18.09
C TRP A 279 24.28 35.47 -17.96
N THR A 280 24.04 36.69 -18.46
CA THR A 280 24.99 37.78 -18.48
C THR A 280 24.54 38.85 -17.50
N ASP A 281 25.48 39.32 -16.69
CA ASP A 281 25.29 40.37 -15.70
C ASP A 281 25.03 41.72 -16.38
N SER A 282 23.94 42.40 -16.02
CA SER A 282 23.59 43.71 -16.59
C SER A 282 24.39 44.87 -16.00
N TRP A 283 25.09 44.66 -14.88
CA TRP A 283 26.04 45.62 -14.31
C TRP A 283 27.38 45.61 -15.03
N ASN A 284 27.66 44.58 -15.84
CA ASN A 284 28.80 44.58 -16.74
C ASN A 284 28.73 45.81 -17.67
N PRO A 285 29.74 46.70 -17.67
CA PRO A 285 29.74 47.91 -18.51
C PRO A 285 29.64 47.64 -20.02
N THR A 286 29.92 46.41 -20.45
CA THR A 286 29.83 45.95 -21.84
C THR A 286 28.55 45.18 -22.14
N TYR A 287 27.60 45.08 -21.20
CA TYR A 287 26.35 44.37 -21.39
C TYR A 287 25.55 44.94 -22.58
N ASP A 288 25.13 44.05 -23.48
CA ASP A 288 24.26 44.40 -24.60
C ASP A 288 22.79 44.29 -24.17
N ILE A 289 22.14 45.44 -23.98
CA ILE A 289 20.72 45.53 -23.60
C ILE A 289 19.82 44.80 -24.61
N ALA A 290 20.21 44.73 -25.89
CA ALA A 290 19.42 44.04 -26.90
C ALA A 290 19.43 42.50 -26.76
N SER A 291 20.30 41.95 -25.91
CA SER A 291 20.40 40.50 -25.66
C SER A 291 19.37 39.97 -24.66
N GLY A 292 18.59 40.85 -24.02
CA GLY A 292 17.55 40.47 -23.07
C GLY A 292 16.38 39.73 -23.72
N GLN A 293 15.73 38.86 -22.95
CA GLN A 293 14.50 38.18 -23.36
C GLN A 293 13.26 39.02 -23.00
N PRO A 294 12.14 38.84 -23.73
CA PRO A 294 10.83 39.32 -23.29
C PRO A 294 10.48 38.78 -21.88
N PRO A 295 9.80 39.58 -21.02
CA PRO A 295 9.41 39.16 -19.67
C PRO A 295 8.64 37.84 -19.64
N GLU A 296 7.75 37.60 -20.60
CA GLU A 296 6.91 36.39 -20.67
C GLU A 296 7.69 35.06 -20.84
N ASN A 297 9.01 35.14 -21.04
CA ASN A 297 9.89 34.00 -21.21
C ASN A 297 10.67 33.61 -19.95
N PHE A 298 10.49 34.31 -18.84
CA PHE A 298 11.15 34.00 -17.57
C PHE A 298 10.29 34.45 -16.38
N MET A 299 10.50 33.81 -15.23
CA MET A 299 9.70 34.10 -14.03
C MET A 299 10.21 35.33 -13.30
N ASP A 300 9.32 36.26 -12.98
CA ASP A 300 9.60 37.40 -12.11
C ASP A 300 9.23 37.14 -10.62
N LEU A 301 9.40 38.16 -9.78
CA LEU A 301 9.10 38.07 -8.35
C LEU A 301 7.60 37.88 -8.07
N ASP A 302 6.72 38.55 -8.82
CA ASP A 302 5.28 38.50 -8.58
C ASP A 302 4.72 37.13 -8.94
N GLU A 303 5.21 36.53 -10.02
CA GLU A 303 4.87 35.18 -10.46
C GLU A 303 5.39 34.10 -9.52
N TYR A 304 6.63 34.25 -9.02
CA TYR A 304 7.16 33.37 -7.99
C TYR A 304 6.30 33.40 -6.72
N LEU A 305 5.92 34.60 -6.25
CA LEU A 305 5.08 34.75 -5.06
C LEU A 305 3.65 34.19 -5.29
N ALA A 306 3.10 34.33 -6.50
CA ALA A 306 1.83 33.70 -6.86
C ALA A 306 1.92 32.16 -6.84
N LEU A 307 3.03 31.57 -7.31
CA LEU A 307 3.28 30.14 -7.22
C LEU A 307 3.40 29.67 -5.76
N ILE A 308 4.03 30.46 -4.90
CA ILE A 308 4.11 30.21 -3.46
C ILE A 308 2.70 30.16 -2.84
N ASP A 309 1.82 31.10 -3.18
CA ASP A 309 0.45 31.12 -2.66
C ASP A 309 -0.36 29.89 -3.10
N GLN A 310 -0.20 29.46 -4.34
CA GLN A 310 -0.91 28.28 -4.87
C GLN A 310 -0.42 26.98 -4.23
N THR A 311 0.89 26.85 -3.99
CA THR A 311 1.50 25.62 -3.48
C THR A 311 1.50 25.52 -1.95
N GLY A 312 1.57 26.65 -1.25
CA GLY A 312 1.84 26.72 0.19
C GLY A 312 3.28 26.39 0.59
N ALA A 313 4.20 26.33 -0.38
CA ALA A 313 5.62 26.10 -0.14
C ALA A 313 6.26 27.29 0.60
N GLU A 314 7.36 27.06 1.32
CA GLU A 314 8.13 28.15 1.91
C GLU A 314 8.92 28.93 0.86
N ILE A 315 8.96 30.24 1.07
CA ILE A 315 9.81 31.16 0.30
C ILE A 315 11.28 30.90 0.67
N MET A 316 12.11 30.70 -0.36
CA MET A 316 13.56 30.72 -0.24
C MET A 316 14.16 31.63 -1.32
N LEU A 317 14.65 32.80 -0.90
CA LEU A 317 15.17 33.83 -1.81
C LEU A 317 16.69 33.80 -1.90
N GLY A 318 17.19 33.95 -3.12
CA GLY A 318 18.60 34.11 -3.42
C GLY A 318 19.00 35.57 -3.53
N ILE A 319 20.15 35.91 -2.95
CA ILE A 319 20.74 37.24 -3.03
C ILE A 319 21.98 37.21 -3.91
N ASN A 320 22.03 38.11 -4.90
CA ASN A 320 23.21 38.36 -5.70
C ASN A 320 24.24 39.15 -4.87
N MET A 321 25.40 38.55 -4.58
CA MET A 321 26.53 39.26 -3.97
C MET A 321 27.66 39.50 -4.98
N SER A 322 27.82 38.57 -5.91
CA SER A 322 28.92 38.55 -6.87
C SER A 322 28.94 39.76 -7.78
N SER A 323 27.81 40.26 -8.29
CA SER A 323 27.79 41.48 -9.11
C SER A 323 28.28 42.72 -8.35
N GLY A 324 27.94 42.82 -7.05
CA GLY A 324 28.42 43.90 -6.19
C GLY A 324 29.93 43.86 -5.98
N LYS A 325 30.49 42.66 -5.87
CA LYS A 325 31.94 42.48 -5.80
C LYS A 325 32.58 42.83 -7.15
N GLU A 326 32.26 42.05 -8.18
CA GLU A 326 32.85 42.07 -9.53
C GLU A 326 32.87 43.46 -10.19
N TRP A 327 31.89 44.32 -9.87
CA TRP A 327 31.81 45.65 -10.49
C TRP A 327 32.16 46.78 -9.52
N GLN A 328 32.73 46.46 -8.35
CA GLN A 328 33.08 47.41 -7.29
C GLN A 328 31.87 48.25 -6.84
N ARG A 329 30.72 47.58 -6.72
CA ARG A 329 29.38 48.14 -6.43
C ARG A 329 28.72 47.46 -5.22
N GLU A 330 29.51 47.10 -4.21
CA GLU A 330 29.03 46.35 -3.04
C GLU A 330 27.96 47.14 -2.26
N THR A 331 28.08 48.47 -2.19
CA THR A 331 27.06 49.30 -1.52
C THR A 331 25.72 49.24 -2.26
N GLU A 332 25.74 49.29 -3.59
CA GLU A 332 24.56 49.11 -4.43
C GLU A 332 23.98 47.70 -4.31
N GLY A 333 24.83 46.66 -4.26
CA GLY A 333 24.40 45.27 -4.07
C GLY A 333 23.70 45.05 -2.73
N VAL A 334 24.24 45.60 -1.63
CA VAL A 334 23.61 45.56 -0.31
C VAL A 334 22.25 46.29 -0.32
N ALA A 335 22.18 47.45 -1.00
CA ALA A 335 20.93 48.19 -1.15
C ALA A 335 19.89 47.43 -1.98
N GLU A 336 20.31 46.76 -3.06
CA GLU A 336 19.46 45.92 -3.91
C GLU A 336 18.89 44.73 -3.12
N ALA A 337 19.72 44.03 -2.36
CA ALA A 337 19.31 42.90 -1.53
C ALA A 337 18.24 43.33 -0.49
N ARG A 338 18.45 44.48 0.17
CA ARG A 338 17.48 45.06 1.10
C ARG A 338 16.17 45.44 0.39
N ALA A 339 16.26 45.99 -0.82
CA ALA A 339 15.10 46.38 -1.60
C ALA A 339 14.26 45.16 -2.01
N LEU A 340 14.88 44.03 -2.40
CA LEU A 340 14.19 42.78 -2.71
C LEU A 340 13.36 42.29 -1.52
N VAL A 341 13.96 42.15 -0.34
CA VAL A 341 13.22 41.67 0.83
C VAL A 341 12.17 42.67 1.31
N GLN A 342 12.42 43.98 1.16
CA GLN A 342 11.42 45.01 1.42
C GLN A 342 10.23 44.89 0.45
N ALA A 343 10.49 44.61 -0.83
CA ALA A 343 9.45 44.41 -1.83
C ALA A 343 8.55 43.20 -1.51
N CYS A 344 9.11 42.11 -0.96
CA CYS A 344 8.33 40.99 -0.44
C CYS A 344 7.49 41.39 0.78
N LYS A 345 8.07 42.14 1.73
CA LYS A 345 7.39 42.63 2.93
C LYS A 345 6.22 43.55 2.59
N ASP A 346 6.41 44.45 1.63
CA ASP A 346 5.39 45.41 1.18
C ASP A 346 4.20 44.69 0.50
N ARG A 347 4.43 43.51 -0.08
CA ARG A 347 3.40 42.61 -0.61
C ARG A 347 2.75 41.72 0.44
N GLY A 348 3.17 41.81 1.70
CA GLY A 348 2.60 41.07 2.82
C GLY A 348 3.22 39.69 3.08
N TYR A 349 4.32 39.35 2.40
CA TYR A 349 5.02 38.08 2.63
C TYR A 349 6.02 38.18 3.79
N ASN A 350 6.16 37.07 4.52
CA ASN A 350 7.17 36.92 5.56
C ASN A 350 8.30 36.01 5.05
N VAL A 351 9.37 36.60 4.54
CA VAL A 351 10.52 35.84 4.03
C VAL A 351 11.33 35.31 5.21
N LYS A 352 11.42 33.98 5.32
CA LYS A 352 12.14 33.32 6.41
C LYS A 352 13.49 32.76 6.01
N TYR A 353 13.71 32.33 4.77
CA TYR A 353 14.95 31.69 4.36
C TYR A 353 15.60 32.43 3.20
N ILE A 354 16.87 32.79 3.38
CA ILE A 354 17.62 33.60 2.41
C ILE A 354 18.99 32.98 2.22
N TYR A 355 19.33 32.65 0.98
CA TYR A 355 20.65 32.13 0.62
C TYR A 355 21.46 33.20 -0.11
N PHE A 356 22.76 33.22 0.19
CA PHE A 356 23.67 34.26 -0.25
C PHE A 356 24.56 33.73 -1.36
N ASP A 357 24.30 34.20 -2.59
CA ASP A 357 25.02 33.83 -3.80
C ASP A 357 24.90 32.32 -4.16
N ASN A 358 25.65 31.84 -5.14
CA ASN A 358 25.64 30.45 -5.57
C ASN A 358 27.02 29.98 -6.05
N GLU A 359 27.54 28.97 -5.35
CA GLU A 359 28.80 28.27 -5.58
C GLU A 359 30.01 29.20 -5.72
N SER A 360 30.08 30.22 -4.87
CA SER A 360 31.08 31.29 -4.93
C SER A 360 32.54 30.80 -4.78
N TYR A 361 32.76 29.52 -4.51
CA TYR A 361 34.07 28.87 -4.45
C TYR A 361 34.65 28.43 -5.79
N HIS A 362 33.85 28.34 -6.86
CA HIS A 362 34.31 27.80 -8.14
C HIS A 362 35.25 28.75 -8.88
N SER A 363 36.53 28.40 -8.99
CA SER A 363 37.50 29.17 -9.78
C SER A 363 37.27 29.07 -11.29
N GLY A 364 37.32 30.20 -12.01
CA GLY A 364 37.56 30.23 -13.46
C GLY A 364 36.37 29.93 -14.39
N ASN A 365 35.14 29.95 -13.88
CA ASN A 365 33.94 29.60 -14.66
C ASN A 365 32.81 30.66 -14.56
N GLY A 366 33.10 31.87 -14.06
CA GLY A 366 32.09 32.94 -13.90
C GLY A 366 31.21 32.82 -12.65
N TYR A 367 31.60 31.99 -11.66
CA TYR A 367 30.93 31.86 -10.35
C TYR A 367 31.72 32.58 -9.26
N ASN A 368 33.02 32.29 -9.13
CA ASN A 368 33.94 33.08 -8.32
C ASN A 368 34.47 34.27 -9.14
N ARG A 369 33.57 35.22 -9.43
CA ARG A 369 33.75 36.28 -10.43
C ARG A 369 34.99 37.14 -10.13
N ASP A 370 35.90 37.07 -11.11
CA ASP A 370 37.04 37.95 -11.35
C ASP A 370 37.17 37.99 -12.89
N LEU A 371 36.09 38.41 -13.56
CA LEU A 371 35.99 38.32 -15.04
C LEU A 371 36.90 39.35 -15.70
N ASP A 372 37.15 40.48 -15.05
CA ASP A 372 38.08 41.49 -15.53
C ASP A 372 39.56 41.22 -15.13
N GLY A 373 39.79 40.26 -14.23
CA GLY A 373 41.11 39.77 -13.84
C GLY A 373 41.85 40.70 -12.87
N ASP A 374 41.12 41.52 -12.11
CA ASP A 374 41.67 42.46 -11.12
C ASP A 374 42.04 41.80 -9.78
N GLY A 375 41.70 40.52 -9.59
CA GLY A 375 42.07 39.71 -8.43
C GLY A 375 41.03 39.67 -7.31
N GLU A 376 39.79 40.08 -7.59
CA GLU A 376 38.70 40.13 -6.62
C GLU A 376 37.98 38.80 -6.37
N SER A 377 38.57 37.66 -6.73
CA SER A 377 37.98 36.35 -6.39
C SER A 377 37.63 36.23 -4.89
N TRP A 378 36.47 35.66 -4.60
CA TRP A 378 36.03 35.25 -3.27
C TRP A 378 37.05 34.32 -2.61
N THR A 379 37.30 34.64 -1.34
CA THR A 379 38.03 33.82 -0.37
C THR A 379 37.10 33.55 0.81
N PRO A 380 37.38 32.59 1.73
CA PRO A 380 36.52 32.35 2.87
C PRO A 380 36.35 33.61 3.74
N ALA A 381 37.41 34.43 3.83
CA ALA A 381 37.39 35.68 4.60
C ALA A 381 36.56 36.76 3.89
N SER A 382 36.86 37.05 2.62
CA SER A 382 36.15 38.11 1.88
C SER A 382 34.66 37.78 1.68
N TYR A 383 34.30 36.51 1.48
CA TYR A 383 32.90 36.08 1.43
C TYR A 383 32.20 36.30 2.78
N ALA A 384 32.82 35.92 3.89
CA ALA A 384 32.25 36.10 5.23
C ALA A 384 32.10 37.58 5.63
N GLU A 385 33.05 38.42 5.23
CA GLU A 385 32.97 39.87 5.45
C GLU A 385 31.78 40.47 4.68
N SER A 386 31.66 40.19 3.39
CA SER A 386 30.49 40.62 2.60
C SER A 386 29.20 40.02 3.14
N PHE A 387 29.18 38.74 3.53
CA PHE A 387 28.00 38.09 4.11
C PHE A 387 27.44 38.90 5.29
N ASN A 388 28.31 39.40 6.19
CA ASN A 388 27.87 40.22 7.33
C ASN A 388 27.20 41.53 6.90
N LEU A 389 27.71 42.19 5.85
CA LEU A 389 27.12 43.44 5.32
C LEU A 389 25.71 43.20 4.80
N TYR A 390 25.52 42.15 4.00
CA TYR A 390 24.20 41.82 3.47
C TYR A 390 23.28 41.29 4.57
N ALA A 391 23.78 40.46 5.50
CA ALA A 391 23.02 39.96 6.64
C ALA A 391 22.44 41.08 7.51
N GLU A 392 23.22 42.13 7.78
CA GLU A 392 22.76 43.32 8.50
C GLU A 392 21.58 43.97 7.78
N ALA A 393 21.74 44.27 6.48
CA ALA A 393 20.71 44.93 5.68
C ALA A 393 19.41 44.11 5.56
N ILE A 394 19.53 42.79 5.41
CA ILE A 394 18.39 41.86 5.38
C ILE A 394 17.67 41.84 6.73
N LYS A 395 18.41 41.75 7.85
CA LYS A 395 17.84 41.68 9.20
C LYS A 395 17.20 42.99 9.66
N GLU A 396 17.49 44.13 9.04
CA GLU A 396 16.70 45.35 9.24
C GLU A 396 15.23 45.18 8.82
N VAL A 397 14.99 44.41 7.75
CA VAL A 397 13.66 44.20 7.18
C VAL A 397 12.99 42.98 7.83
N PHE A 398 13.72 41.87 7.94
CA PHE A 398 13.29 40.61 8.55
C PHE A 398 14.28 40.15 9.64
N PRO A 399 14.12 40.61 10.90
CA PRO A 399 15.05 40.29 11.99
C PRO A 399 15.21 38.80 12.29
N ASP A 400 14.16 38.02 12.02
CA ASP A 400 14.10 36.57 12.29
C ASP A 400 14.48 35.71 11.07
N ALA A 401 14.94 36.33 9.97
CA ALA A 401 15.36 35.62 8.78
C ALA A 401 16.53 34.66 9.08
N LYS A 402 16.45 33.48 8.45
CA LYS A 402 17.45 32.41 8.49
C LYS A 402 18.38 32.54 7.30
N LEU A 403 19.65 32.77 7.59
CA LEU A 403 20.65 33.15 6.59
C LEU A 403 21.55 31.95 6.25
N ILE A 404 21.68 31.67 4.96
CA ILE A 404 22.34 30.47 4.44
C ILE A 404 23.60 30.86 3.64
N ALA A 405 24.76 30.43 4.12
CA ALA A 405 26.05 30.63 3.46
C ALA A 405 26.36 29.50 2.48
N ASN A 406 26.83 29.83 1.28
CA ASN A 406 27.23 28.87 0.26
C ASN A 406 28.70 29.12 -0.15
N TRP A 407 29.62 28.32 0.39
CA TRP A 407 31.07 28.56 0.25
C TRP A 407 31.89 27.33 -0.17
N ILE A 408 31.36 26.10 -0.15
CA ILE A 408 32.20 24.93 -0.50
C ILE A 408 31.37 23.74 -0.98
N ASN A 409 31.91 22.91 -1.87
CA ASN A 409 31.23 21.72 -2.40
C ASN A 409 31.61 20.39 -1.72
N ASN A 410 32.58 20.40 -0.81
CA ASN A 410 33.08 19.20 -0.17
C ASN A 410 33.15 19.36 1.35
N VAL A 411 32.60 18.37 2.05
CA VAL A 411 32.33 18.41 3.49
C VAL A 411 33.40 17.67 4.30
N THR A 412 34.38 17.06 3.64
CA THR A 412 35.44 16.30 4.32
C THR A 412 36.84 16.86 4.01
N GLY A 413 37.78 16.59 4.93
CA GLY A 413 39.19 16.96 4.77
C GLY A 413 39.56 18.34 5.31
N SER A 414 40.85 18.66 5.21
CA SER A 414 41.44 19.87 5.80
C SER A 414 40.98 21.17 5.13
N ALA A 415 40.64 21.13 3.85
CA ALA A 415 40.14 22.30 3.12
C ALA A 415 38.79 22.78 3.67
N PHE A 416 37.86 21.85 3.89
CA PHE A 416 36.57 22.14 4.51
C PHE A 416 36.74 22.71 5.92
N GLN A 417 37.57 22.05 6.74
CA GLN A 417 37.82 22.50 8.10
C GLN A 417 38.39 23.93 8.14
N SER A 418 39.45 24.21 7.37
CA SER A 418 40.09 25.53 7.32
C SER A 418 39.14 26.63 6.84
N ALA A 419 38.32 26.32 5.82
CA ALA A 419 37.30 27.23 5.32
C ALA A 419 36.25 27.55 6.38
N MET A 420 35.75 26.55 7.10
CA MET A 420 34.75 26.75 8.17
C MET A 420 35.32 27.47 9.38
N GLU A 421 36.56 27.18 9.79
CA GLU A 421 37.27 27.92 10.85
C GLU A 421 37.34 29.42 10.52
N THR A 422 37.66 29.77 9.27
CA THR A 422 37.76 31.16 8.82
C THR A 422 36.37 31.81 8.71
N MET A 423 35.47 31.22 7.94
CA MET A 423 34.15 31.79 7.63
C MET A 423 33.29 31.93 8.89
N LEU A 424 33.20 30.89 9.71
CA LEU A 424 32.42 30.93 10.94
C LEU A 424 33.08 31.84 11.98
N GLY A 425 34.41 31.94 12.00
CA GLY A 425 35.13 32.90 12.85
C GLY A 425 34.75 34.37 12.57
N ILE A 426 34.36 34.71 11.33
CA ILE A 426 34.02 36.07 10.90
C ILE A 426 32.50 36.31 10.92
N ALA A 427 31.70 35.37 10.42
CA ALA A 427 30.26 35.56 10.18
C ALA A 427 29.36 34.57 10.93
N GLY A 428 29.91 33.69 11.76
CA GLY A 428 29.16 32.61 12.42
C GLY A 428 28.03 33.08 13.36
N THR A 429 28.02 34.33 13.80
CA THR A 429 26.89 34.90 14.58
C THR A 429 25.69 35.25 13.71
N ASN A 430 25.89 35.43 12.41
CA ASN A 430 24.84 35.77 11.45
C ASN A 430 24.37 34.58 10.61
N ILE A 431 25.22 33.56 10.44
CA ILE A 431 24.91 32.34 9.70
C ILE A 431 24.00 31.43 10.54
N ASP A 432 22.90 30.97 9.95
CA ASP A 432 22.06 29.90 10.53
C ASP A 432 22.35 28.55 9.85
N TYR A 433 22.68 28.57 8.56
CA TYR A 433 22.92 27.36 7.77
C TYR A 433 24.13 27.49 6.86
N VAL A 434 24.81 26.36 6.65
CA VAL A 434 25.85 26.21 5.62
C VAL A 434 25.35 25.23 4.57
N ASP A 435 25.25 25.69 3.34
CA ASP A 435 24.79 24.93 2.19
C ASP A 435 25.91 24.19 1.47
N ILE A 436 25.57 23.03 0.92
CA ILE A 436 26.40 22.18 0.08
C ILE A 436 25.56 21.63 -1.07
N HIS A 437 26.17 21.55 -2.26
CA HIS A 437 25.54 20.96 -3.43
C HIS A 437 26.05 19.55 -3.71
N TRP A 438 25.13 18.62 -3.97
CA TRP A 438 25.44 17.21 -4.17
C TRP A 438 24.79 16.58 -5.40
N TYR A 439 25.61 16.43 -6.42
CA TYR A 439 25.31 15.61 -7.58
C TYR A 439 26.06 14.28 -7.45
N TRP A 440 25.33 13.19 -7.21
CA TRP A 440 25.94 11.89 -6.93
C TRP A 440 26.73 11.37 -8.13
N GLU A 441 28.00 11.04 -7.90
CA GLU A 441 28.90 10.40 -8.88
C GLU A 441 28.95 11.13 -10.23
N TRP A 442 29.30 12.41 -10.20
CA TRP A 442 29.54 13.19 -11.43
C TRP A 442 30.50 12.43 -12.37
N ASP A 443 30.11 12.33 -13.64
CA ASP A 443 30.70 11.53 -14.72
C ASP A 443 30.67 9.99 -14.55
N ASN A 444 30.27 9.46 -13.39
CA ASN A 444 30.38 8.03 -13.06
C ASN A 444 29.06 7.37 -12.60
N ALA A 445 28.01 8.16 -12.42
CA ALA A 445 26.72 7.71 -11.92
C ALA A 445 26.19 6.56 -12.80
N SER A 446 25.90 5.43 -12.18
CA SER A 446 25.43 4.25 -12.90
C SER A 446 24.65 3.32 -11.98
N TRP A 447 23.70 2.59 -12.56
CA TRP A 447 22.94 1.59 -11.81
C TRP A 447 23.83 0.52 -11.15
N PRO A 448 24.85 -0.07 -11.82
CA PRO A 448 25.72 -1.06 -11.17
C PRO A 448 26.52 -0.48 -10.00
N LEU A 449 27.01 0.76 -10.11
CA LEU A 449 27.72 1.42 -9.02
C LEU A 449 26.79 1.61 -7.82
N TRP A 450 25.57 2.12 -8.05
CA TRP A 450 24.57 2.29 -7.00
C TRP A 450 24.28 0.96 -6.29
N LYS A 451 24.10 -0.12 -7.04
CA LYS A 451 23.85 -1.47 -6.51
C LYS A 451 24.99 -2.04 -5.67
N SER A 452 26.23 -1.60 -5.93
CA SER A 452 27.43 -2.11 -5.25
C SER A 452 27.65 -1.50 -3.85
N GLU A 453 26.90 -0.46 -3.50
CA GLU A 453 27.06 0.26 -2.24
C GLU A 453 25.78 0.16 -1.39
N LEU A 454 25.92 0.05 -0.07
CA LEU A 454 24.81 0.22 0.87
C LEU A 454 25.35 0.61 2.24
N PRO A 455 25.13 1.85 2.72
CA PRO A 455 24.51 2.97 2.00
C PRO A 455 25.35 3.46 0.81
N MET A 456 24.72 4.13 -0.16
CA MET A 456 25.43 4.85 -1.22
C MET A 456 26.33 5.95 -0.63
N SER A 457 27.53 6.07 -1.20
CA SER A 457 28.56 7.01 -0.77
C SER A 457 28.56 8.29 -1.62
N ARG A 458 29.27 9.33 -1.17
CA ARG A 458 29.51 10.52 -2.01
C ARG A 458 30.69 10.30 -2.95
N THR A 459 30.68 11.03 -4.06
CA THR A 459 31.77 11.05 -5.05
C THR A 459 33.14 11.14 -4.40
N SER A 460 34.01 10.18 -4.71
CA SER A 460 35.40 10.12 -4.23
C SER A 460 35.55 10.15 -2.69
N SER A 461 34.56 9.64 -1.95
CA SER A 461 34.54 9.66 -0.49
C SER A 461 34.01 8.33 0.07
N SER A 462 34.60 7.83 1.16
CA SER A 462 34.04 6.68 1.89
C SER A 462 32.85 7.07 2.79
N PHE A 463 32.54 8.36 2.91
CA PHE A 463 31.42 8.85 3.71
C PHE A 463 30.13 8.75 2.91
N SER A 464 29.10 8.24 3.58
CA SER A 464 27.72 8.39 3.15
C SER A 464 27.28 9.86 3.24
N TYR A 465 26.14 10.21 2.64
CA TYR A 465 25.53 11.53 2.79
C TYR A 465 25.18 11.79 4.26
N LYS A 466 24.65 10.78 4.94
CA LYS A 466 24.35 10.83 6.37
C LYS A 466 25.59 11.17 7.20
N ASP A 467 26.68 10.44 6.99
CA ASP A 467 27.91 10.66 7.75
C ASP A 467 28.52 12.03 7.48
N SER A 468 28.38 12.54 6.24
CA SER A 468 28.83 13.88 5.85
C SER A 468 28.06 14.98 6.60
N ILE A 469 26.73 14.87 6.67
CA ILE A 469 25.89 15.84 7.41
C ILE A 469 26.24 15.84 8.90
N LEU A 470 26.37 14.65 9.49
CA LEU A 470 26.73 14.52 10.91
C LEU A 470 28.13 15.07 11.19
N TYR A 471 29.09 14.83 10.29
CA TYR A 471 30.43 15.40 10.39
C TYR A 471 30.42 16.93 10.36
N ALA A 472 29.71 17.54 9.41
CA ALA A 472 29.59 19.00 9.30
C ALA A 472 29.00 19.62 10.58
N ASN A 473 27.86 19.09 11.03
CA ASN A 473 27.17 19.61 12.22
C ASN A 473 28.06 19.48 13.48
N ASN A 474 28.79 18.37 13.62
CA ASN A 474 29.74 18.19 14.72
C ASN A 474 30.92 19.17 14.62
N LEU A 475 31.42 19.44 13.42
CA LEU A 475 32.47 20.43 13.20
C LEU A 475 31.98 21.82 13.62
N PHE A 476 30.80 22.25 13.15
CA PHE A 476 30.24 23.56 13.50
C PHE A 476 30.09 23.73 15.01
N ALA A 477 29.57 22.70 15.69
CA ALA A 477 29.47 22.68 17.15
C ALA A 477 30.85 22.78 17.82
N SER A 478 31.87 22.06 17.32
CA SER A 478 33.23 22.11 17.86
C SER A 478 33.92 23.47 17.68
N LEU A 479 33.52 24.22 16.66
CA LEU A 479 33.98 25.60 16.40
C LEU A 479 33.21 26.65 17.22
N GLY A 480 32.26 26.24 18.07
CA GLY A 480 31.49 27.14 18.92
C GLY A 480 30.12 27.54 18.37
N TYR A 481 29.67 26.93 17.27
CA TYR A 481 28.44 27.25 16.57
C TYR A 481 27.45 26.06 16.51
N PRO A 482 26.98 25.53 17.65
CA PRO A 482 26.13 24.33 17.68
C PRO A 482 24.73 24.53 17.08
N ASN A 483 24.32 25.79 16.86
CA ASN A 483 23.03 26.13 16.25
C ASN A 483 23.12 26.23 14.73
N ILE A 484 24.34 26.29 14.16
CA ILE A 484 24.51 26.26 12.71
C ILE A 484 24.36 24.83 12.25
N ARG A 485 23.58 24.64 11.18
CA ARG A 485 23.35 23.32 10.60
C ARG A 485 23.66 23.27 9.13
N MET A 486 24.07 22.10 8.66
CA MET A 486 24.26 21.85 7.25
C MET A 486 22.91 21.70 6.55
N VAL A 487 22.80 22.26 5.34
CA VAL A 487 21.65 22.12 4.43
C VAL A 487 22.13 21.73 3.03
N VAL A 488 21.21 21.27 2.19
CA VAL A 488 21.51 20.89 0.81
C VAL A 488 20.53 21.59 -0.12
N LEU A 489 20.96 22.69 -0.74
CA LEU A 489 20.10 23.51 -1.61
C LEU A 489 20.15 23.10 -3.09
N GLU A 490 21.04 22.17 -3.44
CA GLU A 490 21.03 21.46 -4.71
C GLU A 490 21.44 20.01 -4.51
N TRP A 491 20.60 19.08 -4.92
CA TRP A 491 21.03 17.70 -5.08
C TRP A 491 20.32 16.98 -6.20
N ASN A 492 21.04 16.04 -6.81
CA ASN A 492 20.49 15.07 -7.75
C ASN A 492 21.51 13.94 -8.02
N LEU A 493 21.24 13.09 -9.00
CA LEU A 493 22.28 12.30 -9.65
C LEU A 493 23.09 13.19 -10.57
N GLY A 494 24.42 13.07 -10.54
CA GLY A 494 25.29 13.71 -11.50
C GLY A 494 25.15 13.10 -12.90
N PRO A 495 25.60 13.81 -13.95
CA PRO A 495 25.80 13.22 -15.27
C PRO A 495 26.65 11.96 -15.19
N GLY A 496 26.44 10.99 -16.08
CA GLY A 496 27.20 9.75 -16.04
C GLY A 496 26.73 8.69 -17.03
N PRO A 497 27.31 7.48 -16.99
CA PRO A 497 26.98 6.38 -17.91
C PRO A 497 25.49 6.08 -18.01
N TRP A 498 24.72 6.28 -16.93
CA TRP A 498 23.27 6.08 -16.91
C TRP A 498 22.53 6.86 -18.00
N GLN A 499 23.05 8.02 -18.44
CA GLN A 499 22.42 8.85 -19.47
C GLN A 499 22.52 8.29 -20.89
N THR A 500 23.41 7.32 -21.10
CA THR A 500 23.65 6.71 -22.41
C THR A 500 23.30 5.23 -22.45
N ASP A 501 22.99 4.65 -21.29
CA ASP A 501 22.56 3.26 -21.15
C ASP A 501 21.10 3.11 -21.58
N LEU A 502 20.87 2.39 -22.68
CA LEU A 502 19.54 2.12 -23.22
C LEU A 502 18.67 1.25 -22.29
N ALA A 503 19.27 0.53 -21.35
CA ALA A 503 18.55 -0.24 -20.33
C ALA A 503 18.27 0.59 -19.07
N HIS A 504 18.74 1.83 -18.99
CA HIS A 504 18.45 2.73 -17.89
C HIS A 504 17.10 3.41 -18.10
N SER A 505 16.29 3.45 -17.05
CA SER A 505 14.93 3.99 -17.09
C SER A 505 14.76 5.14 -16.09
N ASN A 506 13.75 5.98 -16.32
CA ASN A 506 13.41 7.08 -15.40
C ASN A 506 13.06 6.54 -14.00
N PHE A 507 12.44 5.36 -13.93
CA PHE A 507 12.23 4.61 -12.69
C PHE A 507 13.54 4.34 -11.94
N LYS A 508 14.59 3.87 -12.63
CA LYS A 508 15.90 3.60 -12.00
C LYS A 508 16.52 4.89 -11.47
N THR A 509 16.46 5.97 -12.23
CA THR A 509 16.92 7.30 -11.78
C THR A 509 16.21 7.72 -10.50
N ALA A 510 14.88 7.66 -10.51
CA ALA A 510 14.04 7.99 -9.37
C ALA A 510 14.34 7.09 -8.15
N LEU A 511 14.49 5.79 -8.34
CA LEU A 511 14.79 4.86 -7.25
C LEU A 511 16.15 5.16 -6.59
N MET A 512 17.18 5.51 -7.37
CA MET A 512 18.48 5.90 -6.81
C MET A 512 18.39 7.17 -5.96
N GLN A 513 17.58 8.16 -6.37
CA GLN A 513 17.34 9.37 -5.58
C GLN A 513 16.71 9.07 -4.22
N THR A 514 15.86 8.04 -4.12
CA THR A 514 15.20 7.68 -2.85
C THR A 514 16.20 7.34 -1.74
N GLU A 515 17.34 6.75 -2.07
CA GLU A 515 18.35 6.43 -1.07
C GLU A 515 19.03 7.69 -0.51
N MET A 516 19.30 8.70 -1.36
CA MET A 516 19.77 10.01 -0.89
C MET A 516 18.76 10.64 0.07
N GLN A 517 17.47 10.64 -0.29
CA GLN A 517 16.39 11.15 0.56
C GLN A 517 16.32 10.40 1.90
N MET A 518 16.42 9.07 1.89
CA MET A 518 16.44 8.25 3.09
C MET A 518 17.63 8.59 3.99
N GLN A 519 18.82 8.81 3.41
CA GLN A 519 19.98 9.24 4.18
C GLN A 519 19.81 10.63 4.79
N PHE A 520 19.19 11.57 4.08
CA PHE A 520 18.88 12.90 4.60
C PHE A 520 17.93 12.84 5.79
N LEU A 521 16.90 11.99 5.72
CA LEU A 521 16.01 11.71 6.85
C LEU A 521 16.78 11.12 8.04
N GLN A 522 17.60 10.09 7.83
CA GLN A 522 18.40 9.50 8.93
C GLN A 522 19.38 10.48 9.58
N ALA A 523 19.90 11.44 8.81
CA ALA A 523 20.79 12.48 9.31
C ALA A 523 20.05 13.63 10.02
N GLY A 524 18.72 13.66 9.88
CA GLY A 524 17.88 14.74 10.35
C GLY A 524 18.20 16.06 9.68
N LEU A 525 18.48 16.09 8.37
CA LEU A 525 18.72 17.30 7.57
C LEU A 525 17.53 18.28 7.69
N ASP A 526 17.78 19.60 7.72
CA ASP A 526 16.68 20.56 7.89
C ASP A 526 16.05 20.97 6.56
N ILE A 527 16.88 21.08 5.52
CA ILE A 527 16.51 21.58 4.20
C ILE A 527 17.22 20.73 3.15
N GLY A 528 16.44 20.15 2.24
CA GLY A 528 16.91 19.36 1.10
C GLY A 528 16.15 19.75 -0.14
N LEU A 529 16.83 20.33 -1.13
CA LEU A 529 16.21 20.82 -2.36
C LEU A 529 16.73 20.08 -3.58
N ILE A 530 15.84 19.35 -4.25
CA ILE A 530 16.21 18.68 -5.48
C ILE A 530 16.47 19.72 -6.58
N PHE A 531 17.58 19.56 -7.30
CA PHE A 531 17.90 20.42 -8.44
C PHE A 531 17.53 19.69 -9.74
N ALA A 532 16.48 20.08 -10.46
CA ALA A 532 15.54 21.19 -10.24
C ALA A 532 14.08 20.73 -10.35
N LEU A 533 13.11 21.62 -10.09
CA LEU A 533 11.68 21.31 -10.24
C LEU A 533 11.37 20.74 -11.64
N HIS A 534 11.91 21.37 -12.68
CA HIS A 534 11.78 20.96 -14.07
C HIS A 534 13.10 21.15 -14.84
N ASN A 535 13.14 20.60 -16.05
CA ASN A 535 14.28 20.67 -16.95
C ASN A 535 14.47 22.06 -17.58
N ALA A 536 15.70 22.36 -17.98
CA ALA A 536 15.97 23.46 -18.89
C ALA A 536 15.16 23.30 -20.21
N PRO A 537 14.72 24.42 -20.84
CA PRO A 537 14.02 24.36 -22.12
C PRO A 537 14.80 23.54 -23.17
N GLY A 538 14.15 22.53 -23.75
CA GLY A 538 14.77 21.64 -24.76
C GLY A 538 15.61 20.49 -24.21
N GLY A 539 15.58 20.22 -22.90
CA GLY A 539 16.24 19.06 -22.29
C GLY A 539 15.79 17.71 -22.87
N ASN A 540 16.67 16.71 -22.83
CA ASN A 540 16.37 15.37 -23.35
C ASN A 540 15.31 14.67 -22.47
N PRO A 541 14.11 14.34 -23.00
CA PRO A 541 13.06 13.72 -22.20
C PRO A 541 13.42 12.31 -21.70
N ALA A 542 14.40 11.63 -22.30
CA ALA A 542 14.87 10.32 -21.84
C ALA A 542 15.73 10.38 -20.57
N LEU A 543 16.14 11.57 -20.12
CA LEU A 543 17.08 11.78 -19.01
C LEU A 543 16.39 12.53 -17.87
N GLU A 544 15.38 11.90 -17.28
CA GLU A 544 14.51 12.54 -16.31
C GLU A 544 14.96 12.30 -14.87
N ASN A 545 15.45 13.36 -14.22
CA ASN A 545 15.80 13.39 -12.80
C ASN A 545 15.11 14.57 -12.05
N HIS A 546 14.12 15.20 -12.69
CA HIS A 546 13.36 16.35 -12.19
C HIS A 546 11.97 15.95 -11.69
N VAL A 547 11.23 16.85 -11.04
CA VAL A 547 9.90 16.59 -10.46
C VAL A 547 8.77 16.69 -11.50
N VAL A 548 8.90 17.62 -12.44
CA VAL A 548 7.86 17.94 -13.44
C VAL A 548 8.46 18.02 -14.85
N ARG A 549 7.67 17.61 -15.86
CA ARG A 549 8.02 17.71 -17.28
C ARG A 549 6.79 17.98 -18.13
N SER A 550 6.85 19.01 -18.98
CA SER A 550 5.82 19.34 -19.97
C SER A 550 4.40 19.39 -19.37
N GLY A 551 4.26 20.02 -18.20
CA GLY A 551 2.98 20.07 -17.46
C GLY A 551 2.74 18.89 -16.51
N GLY A 552 3.32 17.71 -16.75
CA GLY A 552 3.01 16.48 -16.00
C GLY A 552 4.06 16.03 -14.97
N SER A 553 3.65 15.17 -14.03
CA SER A 553 4.50 14.55 -13.01
C SER A 553 5.46 13.49 -13.58
N THR A 554 6.64 13.37 -12.98
CA THR A 554 7.67 12.38 -13.36
C THR A 554 7.76 11.20 -12.37
N SER A 555 8.66 10.24 -12.62
CA SER A 555 9.00 9.19 -11.65
C SER A 555 9.49 9.75 -10.30
N THR A 556 10.16 10.91 -10.32
CA THR A 556 10.65 11.61 -9.12
C THR A 556 9.49 12.08 -8.25
N ALA A 557 8.44 12.63 -8.86
CA ALA A 557 7.24 13.09 -8.17
C ALA A 557 6.57 11.95 -7.37
N LEU A 558 6.59 10.71 -7.89
CA LEU A 558 5.98 9.56 -7.22
C LEU A 558 6.67 9.20 -5.90
N TRP A 559 8.00 9.18 -5.85
CA TRP A 559 8.68 8.94 -4.58
C TRP A 559 8.58 10.14 -3.66
N MET A 560 8.65 11.38 -4.16
CA MET A 560 8.48 12.58 -3.33
C MET A 560 7.13 12.56 -2.60
N TRP A 561 6.07 12.14 -3.30
CA TRP A 561 4.76 11.91 -2.69
C TRP A 561 4.81 10.90 -1.53
N LEU A 562 5.50 9.76 -1.67
CA LEU A 562 5.66 8.80 -0.57
C LEU A 562 6.36 9.43 0.64
N PHE A 563 7.40 10.23 0.42
CA PHE A 563 8.16 10.87 1.49
C PHE A 563 7.45 12.10 2.09
N SER A 564 6.48 12.70 1.40
CA SER A 564 5.62 13.75 1.97
C SER A 564 4.91 13.26 3.25
N LYS A 565 4.64 11.95 3.34
CA LYS A 565 4.01 11.30 4.50
C LYS A 565 4.91 11.32 5.75
N ALA A 566 6.20 11.58 5.61
CA ALA A 566 7.14 11.70 6.72
C ALA A 566 7.12 13.07 7.41
N VAL A 567 6.60 14.12 6.75
CA VAL A 567 6.62 15.49 7.26
C VAL A 567 5.90 15.58 8.62
N GLY A 568 6.52 16.30 9.56
CA GLY A 568 6.00 16.50 10.92
C GLY A 568 6.15 15.28 11.85
N LYS A 569 6.80 14.21 11.38
CA LYS A 569 7.09 13.00 12.18
C LYS A 569 8.52 13.00 12.67
N THR A 570 8.81 12.12 13.62
CA THR A 570 10.15 11.95 14.20
C THR A 570 10.79 10.68 13.71
N VAL A 571 12.00 10.77 13.15
CA VAL A 571 12.80 9.62 12.74
C VAL A 571 13.10 8.76 13.97
N VAL A 572 12.87 7.46 13.86
CA VAL A 572 13.15 6.48 14.91
C VAL A 572 14.21 5.48 14.43
N GLN A 573 14.86 4.81 15.39
CA GLN A 573 15.83 3.77 15.07
C GLN A 573 15.16 2.61 14.32
N ALA A 574 15.77 2.20 13.21
CA ALA A 574 15.32 1.06 12.42
C ALA A 574 16.51 0.31 11.80
N SER A 575 16.34 -0.99 11.54
CA SER A 575 17.33 -1.85 10.89
C SER A 575 16.66 -3.03 10.18
N ALA A 576 17.26 -3.52 9.10
CA ALA A 576 16.86 -4.76 8.44
C ALA A 576 17.89 -5.87 8.73
N SER A 577 17.43 -7.10 8.88
CA SER A 577 18.28 -8.26 9.20
C SER A 577 18.94 -8.90 7.97
N ILE A 578 18.75 -8.31 6.79
CA ILE A 578 19.21 -8.86 5.51
C ILE A 578 19.92 -7.77 4.70
N ASP A 579 21.02 -8.16 4.07
CA ASP A 579 21.82 -7.30 3.21
C ASP A 579 21.02 -6.84 1.99
N GLY A 580 21.33 -5.64 1.49
CA GLY A 580 20.67 -5.07 0.31
C GLY A 580 19.34 -4.36 0.61
N ILE A 581 18.88 -4.33 1.86
CA ILE A 581 17.70 -3.57 2.29
C ILE A 581 18.12 -2.33 3.09
N TYR A 582 17.77 -1.14 2.60
CA TYR A 582 17.92 0.11 3.35
C TYR A 582 16.59 0.49 4.00
N ILE A 583 16.61 0.93 5.26
CA ILE A 583 15.39 1.24 6.02
C ILE A 583 15.46 2.58 6.75
N VAL A 584 14.35 3.30 6.73
CA VAL A 584 14.08 4.47 7.57
C VAL A 584 12.67 4.36 8.13
N ALA A 585 12.47 4.69 9.39
CA ALA A 585 11.13 4.76 9.97
C ALA A 585 10.92 6.10 10.68
N VAL A 586 9.69 6.60 10.64
CA VAL A 586 9.27 7.85 11.25
C VAL A 586 7.97 7.66 12.02
N LYS A 587 7.87 8.27 13.19
CA LYS A 587 6.76 8.15 14.13
C LYS A 587 6.04 9.49 14.30
N GLY A 588 4.72 9.49 14.17
CA GLY A 588 3.85 10.63 14.43
C GLY A 588 3.49 10.77 15.91
N ARG A 589 2.85 11.90 16.24
CA ARG A 589 2.52 12.24 17.63
C ARG A 589 1.28 11.50 18.14
N GLN A 590 0.43 11.00 17.24
CA GLN A 590 -0.81 10.29 17.59
C GLN A 590 -0.63 8.77 17.58
N GLY A 591 0.62 8.31 17.49
CA GLY A 591 0.94 6.90 17.43
C GLY A 591 1.08 6.36 16.00
N GLU A 592 1.05 7.21 14.97
CA GLU A 592 1.29 6.78 13.59
C GLU A 592 2.75 6.33 13.42
N LEU A 593 3.00 5.32 12.60
CA LEU A 593 4.35 4.90 12.22
C LEU A 593 4.42 4.69 10.71
N VAL A 594 5.46 5.21 10.06
CA VAL A 594 5.71 5.00 8.63
C VAL A 594 7.11 4.42 8.46
N ALA A 595 7.22 3.29 7.79
CA ALA A 595 8.48 2.63 7.45
C ALA A 595 8.72 2.66 5.94
N TYR A 596 9.90 3.12 5.54
CA TYR A 596 10.40 3.12 4.17
C TYR A 596 11.47 2.05 4.02
N LEU A 597 11.28 1.10 3.10
CA LEU A 597 12.19 -0.01 2.86
C LEU A 597 12.56 -0.06 1.37
N LEU A 598 13.83 0.21 1.08
CA LEU A 598 14.40 0.13 -0.26
C LEU A 598 15.06 -1.24 -0.43
N ASN A 599 14.51 -2.07 -1.32
CA ASN A 599 15.13 -3.32 -1.74
C ASN A 599 16.04 -3.07 -2.94
N LYS A 600 17.35 -3.04 -2.69
CA LYS A 600 18.38 -2.92 -3.72
C LYS A 600 18.84 -4.27 -4.26
N THR A 601 18.19 -5.37 -3.95
CA THR A 601 18.58 -6.70 -4.48
C THR A 601 17.82 -7.01 -5.77
N ASP A 602 18.35 -7.94 -6.57
CA ASP A 602 17.67 -8.45 -7.77
C ASP A 602 16.73 -9.62 -7.47
N SER A 603 16.30 -9.73 -6.21
CA SER A 603 15.40 -10.78 -5.76
C SER A 603 14.35 -10.21 -4.82
N ASP A 604 13.17 -10.80 -4.87
CA ASP A 604 12.10 -10.50 -3.93
C ASP A 604 12.52 -10.97 -2.54
N ARG A 605 12.26 -10.17 -1.52
CA ARG A 605 12.64 -10.45 -0.13
C ARG A 605 11.41 -10.45 0.75
N PRO A 606 10.99 -11.58 1.34
CA PRO A 606 10.00 -11.57 2.40
C PRO A 606 10.60 -10.86 3.62
N ILE A 607 9.83 -9.98 4.25
CA ILE A 607 10.24 -9.28 5.46
C ILE A 607 9.12 -9.24 6.49
N GLU A 608 9.48 -9.50 7.73
CA GLU A 608 8.61 -9.44 8.90
C GLU A 608 8.91 -8.19 9.74
N PHE A 609 7.89 -7.53 10.27
CA PHE A 609 8.08 -6.34 11.11
C PHE A 609 8.15 -6.71 12.59
N ILE A 610 9.24 -6.32 13.24
CA ILE A 610 9.44 -6.43 14.69
C ILE A 610 9.43 -5.02 15.27
N ILE A 611 8.35 -4.66 15.96
CA ILE A 611 8.13 -3.31 16.49
C ILE A 611 7.85 -3.40 17.99
N PRO A 612 8.89 -3.53 18.84
CA PRO A 612 8.70 -3.80 20.27
C PRO A 612 7.88 -2.73 20.98
N GLY A 613 6.87 -3.17 21.73
CA GLY A 613 6.03 -2.27 22.54
C GLY A 613 5.07 -1.38 21.72
N TYR A 614 4.94 -1.62 20.42
CA TYR A 614 4.01 -0.91 19.55
C TYR A 614 2.85 -1.84 19.16
N GLN A 615 1.62 -1.38 19.38
CA GLN A 615 0.42 -2.10 18.94
C GLN A 615 0.08 -1.66 17.52
N ILE A 616 -0.16 -2.64 16.64
CA ILE A 616 -0.61 -2.39 15.27
C ILE A 616 -2.11 -2.66 15.25
N ASP A 617 -2.90 -1.58 15.24
CA ASP A 617 -4.35 -1.63 15.16
C ASP A 617 -4.80 -1.75 13.70
N GLU A 618 -4.17 -0.98 12.81
CA GLU A 618 -4.52 -0.92 11.39
C GLU A 618 -3.28 -0.77 10.48
N ILE A 619 -3.40 -1.28 9.26
CA ILE A 619 -2.51 -0.99 8.14
C ILE A 619 -3.28 -0.13 7.14
N ASP A 620 -3.24 1.18 7.35
CA ASP A 620 -4.10 2.12 6.62
C ASP A 620 -3.60 2.33 5.19
N GLU A 621 -2.28 2.38 5.03
CA GLU A 621 -1.64 2.74 3.78
C GLU A 621 -0.33 1.97 3.60
N ALA A 622 -0.23 1.14 2.56
CA ALA A 622 1.00 0.44 2.20
C ALA A 622 1.18 0.49 0.69
N TRP A 623 2.31 1.06 0.25
CA TRP A 623 2.62 1.29 -1.15
C TRP A 623 3.96 0.70 -1.54
N ARG A 624 4.06 0.36 -2.81
CA ARG A 624 5.30 0.01 -3.48
C ARG A 624 5.50 0.89 -4.68
N PHE A 625 6.66 1.54 -4.76
CA PHE A 625 7.19 2.14 -5.97
C PHE A 625 8.02 1.10 -6.72
N LYS A 626 7.55 0.69 -7.90
CA LYS A 626 8.18 -0.36 -8.74
C LYS A 626 8.15 0.01 -10.22
N ASP A 627 8.94 -0.71 -11.02
CA ASP A 627 8.84 -0.67 -12.48
C ASP A 627 7.63 -1.51 -12.96
N ASP A 628 6.80 -0.93 -13.83
CA ASP A 628 5.71 -1.63 -14.51
C ASP A 628 6.09 -2.10 -15.93
N GLY A 629 7.38 -2.00 -16.28
CA GLY A 629 7.91 -2.38 -17.58
C GLY A 629 7.86 -1.26 -18.63
N ASN A 630 7.30 -0.10 -18.30
CA ASN A 630 7.32 1.11 -19.12
C ASN A 630 8.51 2.05 -18.78
N GLY A 631 9.28 1.72 -17.74
CA GLY A 631 10.43 2.50 -17.29
C GLY A 631 10.10 3.83 -16.63
N GLN A 632 8.82 4.16 -16.40
CA GLN A 632 8.37 5.35 -15.67
C GLN A 632 8.06 5.06 -14.20
N GLY A 633 7.88 3.78 -13.86
CA GLY A 633 7.49 3.35 -12.53
C GLY A 633 6.05 3.69 -12.17
N SER A 634 5.56 3.08 -11.10
CA SER A 634 4.22 3.32 -10.58
C SER A 634 4.14 3.05 -9.08
N LEU A 635 3.07 3.54 -8.47
CA LEU A 635 2.70 3.24 -7.09
C LEU A 635 1.64 2.14 -7.08
N GLN A 636 1.96 1.02 -6.44
CA GLN A 636 1.07 -0.12 -6.23
C GLN A 636 0.69 -0.21 -4.76
N LYS A 637 -0.60 -0.25 -4.43
CA LYS A 637 -1.04 -0.58 -3.06
C LYS A 637 -0.72 -2.04 -2.77
N ILE A 638 -0.15 -2.33 -1.60
CA ILE A 638 0.25 -3.68 -1.20
C ILE A 638 -0.44 -4.09 0.09
N GLY A 639 -0.75 -5.39 0.21
CA GLY A 639 -1.25 -5.98 1.45
C GLY A 639 -0.12 -6.42 2.36
N LEU A 640 -0.40 -6.42 3.65
CA LEU A 640 0.39 -7.11 4.67
C LEU A 640 -0.46 -8.23 5.25
N TRP A 641 0.16 -9.35 5.58
CA TRP A 641 -0.52 -10.47 6.24
C TRP A 641 0.08 -10.73 7.62
N ASP A 642 -0.73 -11.32 8.49
CA ASP A 642 -0.31 -11.70 9.83
C ASP A 642 0.36 -13.08 9.82
N VAL A 643 1.51 -13.17 10.49
CA VAL A 643 2.19 -14.42 10.81
C VAL A 643 2.55 -14.36 12.28
N ASN A 644 1.90 -15.18 13.12
CA ASN A 644 2.10 -15.22 14.58
C ASN A 644 1.96 -13.84 15.28
N GLY A 645 0.97 -13.05 14.86
CA GLY A 645 0.74 -11.71 15.43
C GLY A 645 1.77 -10.65 14.97
N ARG A 646 2.58 -10.95 13.96
CA ARG A 646 3.50 -10.01 13.33
C ARG A 646 3.09 -9.77 11.88
N LYS A 647 3.27 -8.54 11.42
CA LYS A 647 2.95 -8.16 10.04
C LYS A 647 4.09 -8.52 9.11
N ARG A 648 3.74 -9.03 7.93
CA ARG A 648 4.69 -9.49 6.91
C ARG A 648 4.33 -8.95 5.54
N THR A 649 5.34 -8.72 4.71
CA THR A 649 5.18 -8.41 3.28
C THR A 649 6.35 -8.97 2.46
N THR A 650 6.23 -8.91 1.14
CA THR A 650 7.35 -9.17 0.22
C THR A 650 7.82 -7.85 -0.36
N LEU A 651 9.10 -7.53 -0.23
CA LEU A 651 9.73 -6.41 -0.92
C LEU A 651 10.16 -6.90 -2.31
N LEU A 652 9.55 -6.40 -3.38
CA LEU A 652 9.98 -6.80 -4.73
C LEU A 652 11.42 -6.36 -4.98
N ALA A 653 12.13 -7.09 -5.83
CA ALA A 653 13.43 -6.70 -6.35
C ALA A 653 13.40 -5.25 -6.87
N ASN A 654 14.44 -4.47 -6.57
CA ASN A 654 14.60 -3.11 -7.06
C ASN A 654 13.36 -2.22 -6.83
N SER A 655 12.87 -2.14 -5.59
CA SER A 655 11.67 -1.37 -5.25
C SER A 655 11.84 -0.57 -3.96
N LEU A 656 11.08 0.53 -3.84
CA LEU A 656 10.88 1.24 -2.58
C LEU A 656 9.49 0.90 -2.06
N ASN A 657 9.38 0.58 -0.76
CA ASN A 657 8.12 0.23 -0.12
C ASN A 657 7.88 1.20 1.04
N MET A 658 6.68 1.75 1.16
CA MET A 658 6.24 2.57 2.29
C MET A 658 5.12 1.83 3.00
N ILE A 659 5.27 1.61 4.30
CA ILE A 659 4.26 0.95 5.15
C ILE A 659 3.85 1.90 6.27
N GLY A 660 2.60 2.35 6.26
CA GLY A 660 1.95 3.12 7.31
C GLY A 660 1.19 2.19 8.27
N PHE A 661 1.45 2.34 9.57
CA PHE A 661 0.76 1.67 10.66
C PHE A 661 0.03 2.73 11.51
N ASN A 662 -1.22 2.46 11.88
CA ASN A 662 -2.07 3.35 12.69
C ASN A 662 -2.10 4.80 12.18
N TYR A 663 -2.14 4.95 10.86
CA TYR A 663 -2.05 6.20 10.12
C TYR A 663 -3.44 6.70 9.74
N LEU A 664 -3.81 7.95 10.05
CA LEU A 664 -5.05 8.50 9.49
C LEU A 664 -4.91 8.58 7.96
N SER A 665 -5.60 7.69 7.25
CA SER A 665 -5.70 7.67 5.80
C SER A 665 -6.03 9.08 5.28
N ASN A 666 -5.02 9.79 4.78
CA ASN A 666 -5.24 10.91 3.89
C ASN A 666 -5.44 10.30 2.52
N ASP A 667 -6.60 10.58 1.90
CA ASP A 667 -6.86 10.24 0.51
C ASP A 667 -5.60 10.48 -0.34
N VAL A 668 -5.27 9.53 -1.22
CA VAL A 668 -4.32 9.77 -2.31
C VAL A 668 -4.76 11.07 -2.99
N PRO A 669 -3.85 11.96 -3.44
CA PRO A 669 -4.21 12.95 -4.43
C PRO A 669 -4.62 12.18 -5.67
N ASN A 670 -5.90 11.81 -5.72
CA ASN A 670 -6.51 11.34 -6.93
C ASN A 670 -6.41 12.57 -7.84
N ARG A 671 -5.63 12.46 -8.92
CA ARG A 671 -6.09 13.06 -10.16
C ARG A 671 -7.60 12.81 -10.21
N PRO A 672 -8.46 13.80 -10.52
CA PRO A 672 -9.84 13.49 -10.86
C PRO A 672 -9.78 12.38 -11.90
N VAL A 673 -10.07 11.14 -11.52
CA VAL A 673 -10.10 10.03 -12.46
C VAL A 673 -11.39 10.28 -13.20
N ILE A 674 -11.29 10.97 -14.33
CA ILE A 674 -12.41 11.17 -15.22
C ILE A 674 -12.64 9.81 -15.88
N GLN A 675 -13.63 9.07 -15.39
CA GLN A 675 -14.10 7.87 -16.05
C GLN A 675 -15.12 8.28 -17.10
N VAL A 676 -14.97 7.71 -18.29
CA VAL A 676 -15.83 8.00 -19.42
C VAL A 676 -16.36 6.68 -19.95
N GLU A 677 -17.66 6.45 -19.78
CA GLU A 677 -18.34 5.26 -20.28
C GLU A 677 -19.38 5.66 -21.32
N ARG A 678 -19.38 4.97 -22.46
CA ARG A 678 -20.43 5.13 -23.47
C ARG A 678 -21.54 4.14 -23.15
N THR A 679 -22.73 4.63 -22.85
CA THR A 679 -23.90 3.80 -22.61
C THR A 679 -24.78 3.75 -23.84
N ARG A 680 -25.43 2.60 -24.07
CA ARG A 680 -26.32 2.36 -25.22
C ARG A 680 -27.74 2.18 -24.71
N ALA A 681 -28.71 2.64 -25.49
CA ALA A 681 -30.12 2.42 -25.24
C ALA A 681 -30.46 0.91 -25.12
N ILE A 682 -31.31 0.56 -24.16
CA ILE A 682 -31.85 -0.79 -23.97
C ILE A 682 -33.16 -0.85 -24.76
N SER A 683 -33.16 -1.56 -25.89
CA SER A 683 -34.25 -1.54 -26.88
C SER A 683 -35.36 -2.56 -26.60
N GLU A 684 -35.79 -2.73 -25.35
CA GLU A 684 -36.65 -3.81 -24.79
C GLU A 684 -35.87 -5.08 -24.42
N SER A 685 -35.69 -5.32 -23.12
CA SER A 685 -35.13 -6.57 -22.61
C SER A 685 -35.50 -6.84 -21.14
N LEU A 686 -35.20 -8.06 -20.70
CA LEU A 686 -35.03 -8.38 -19.29
C LEU A 686 -34.03 -7.40 -18.68
N LEU A 687 -34.43 -6.64 -17.66
CA LEU A 687 -33.57 -5.70 -16.95
C LEU A 687 -32.82 -6.41 -15.82
N ALA A 688 -33.53 -7.25 -15.08
CA ALA A 688 -32.96 -8.14 -14.08
C ALA A 688 -33.81 -9.40 -13.92
N GLY A 689 -33.16 -10.52 -13.58
CA GLY A 689 -33.82 -11.80 -13.29
C GLY A 689 -33.10 -12.56 -12.18
N TRP A 690 -33.86 -13.35 -11.41
CA TRP A 690 -33.40 -14.16 -10.29
C TRP A 690 -34.03 -15.55 -10.32
N HIS A 691 -33.19 -16.58 -10.32
CA HIS A 691 -33.59 -17.98 -10.44
C HIS A 691 -32.93 -18.92 -9.42
N SER A 692 -31.92 -18.52 -8.63
CA SER A 692 -31.31 -19.50 -7.67
C SER A 692 -30.56 -19.00 -6.42
N ALA A 693 -30.55 -17.72 -6.03
CA ALA A 693 -29.90 -17.33 -4.77
C ALA A 693 -30.41 -16.03 -4.12
N MET A 694 -30.26 -15.94 -2.79
CA MET A 694 -30.28 -14.68 -2.03
C MET A 694 -28.90 -14.00 -2.14
N GLY A 695 -28.84 -12.73 -2.54
CA GLY A 695 -27.57 -12.02 -2.66
C GLY A 695 -27.67 -10.67 -3.38
N ILE A 696 -26.54 -9.96 -3.42
CA ILE A 696 -26.39 -8.69 -4.13
C ILE A 696 -26.10 -9.01 -5.60
N GLY A 697 -26.98 -8.60 -6.53
CA GLY A 697 -26.90 -8.87 -7.96
C GLY A 697 -27.99 -9.82 -8.47
N GLY A 698 -28.57 -9.53 -9.63
CA GLY A 698 -29.44 -10.47 -10.34
C GLY A 698 -28.62 -11.58 -10.98
N ASP A 699 -29.19 -12.79 -11.06
CA ASP A 699 -28.61 -13.89 -11.85
C ASP A 699 -28.47 -13.48 -13.33
N ILE A 700 -29.37 -12.60 -13.77
CA ILE A 700 -29.26 -11.85 -15.02
C ILE A 700 -29.44 -10.36 -14.69
N SER A 701 -28.62 -9.48 -15.26
CA SER A 701 -28.80 -8.02 -15.18
C SER A 701 -28.29 -7.35 -16.45
N ALA A 702 -29.08 -6.42 -17.00
CA ALA A 702 -28.66 -5.60 -18.12
C ALA A 702 -27.52 -4.66 -17.69
N ALA A 703 -26.68 -4.25 -18.64
CA ALA A 703 -25.56 -3.35 -18.35
C ALA A 703 -26.06 -2.03 -17.75
N GLY A 704 -25.49 -1.63 -16.61
CA GLY A 704 -25.94 -0.45 -15.86
C GLY A 704 -27.21 -0.66 -15.06
N ILE A 705 -27.63 -1.90 -14.78
CA ILE A 705 -28.73 -2.19 -13.85
C ILE A 705 -28.15 -2.85 -12.60
N ASN A 706 -28.35 -2.21 -11.45
CA ASN A 706 -28.11 -2.80 -10.14
C ASN A 706 -29.42 -3.41 -9.63
N ALA A 707 -29.37 -4.69 -9.27
CA ALA A 707 -30.57 -5.42 -8.88
C ALA A 707 -30.33 -6.17 -7.56
N LEU A 708 -31.32 -6.13 -6.67
CA LEU A 708 -31.25 -6.80 -5.36
C LEU A 708 -32.52 -7.60 -5.14
N LEU A 709 -32.38 -8.84 -4.65
CA LEU A 709 -33.47 -9.67 -4.16
C LEU A 709 -33.24 -9.96 -2.68
N TRP A 710 -34.27 -9.77 -1.85
CA TRP A 710 -34.21 -10.05 -0.43
C TRP A 710 -35.47 -10.74 0.05
N ASP A 711 -35.29 -11.48 1.14
CA ASP A 711 -36.37 -12.02 1.92
C ASP A 711 -36.77 -11.00 2.99
N SER A 712 -38.01 -10.49 2.93
CA SER A 712 -38.52 -9.57 3.95
C SER A 712 -39.25 -10.28 5.09
N ASP A 713 -39.93 -11.40 4.83
CA ASP A 713 -40.76 -12.14 5.80
C ASP A 713 -41.16 -13.56 5.29
N SER A 714 -40.36 -14.20 4.44
CA SER A 714 -40.57 -15.56 3.94
C SER A 714 -40.08 -16.63 4.92
N TYR A 715 -40.44 -17.88 4.68
CA TYR A 715 -39.94 -19.00 5.48
C TYR A 715 -38.48 -19.35 5.18
N GLY A 716 -37.99 -18.94 4.00
CA GLY A 716 -36.63 -19.13 3.53
C GLY A 716 -36.55 -19.70 2.11
N PHE A 717 -35.35 -19.66 1.57
CA PHE A 717 -35.00 -20.28 0.29
C PHE A 717 -34.87 -21.81 0.43
N ASP A 718 -35.44 -22.58 -0.50
CA ASP A 718 -35.42 -24.05 -0.49
C ASP A 718 -34.89 -24.58 -1.84
N GLU A 719 -33.72 -25.21 -1.81
CA GLU A 719 -33.02 -25.80 -2.97
C GLU A 719 -33.69 -27.06 -3.53
N THR A 720 -34.80 -27.52 -2.95
CA THR A 720 -35.49 -28.76 -3.36
C THR A 720 -36.82 -28.53 -4.07
N VAL A 721 -37.21 -27.27 -4.28
CA VAL A 721 -38.51 -26.87 -4.84
C VAL A 721 -38.32 -25.80 -5.91
N GLY A 722 -39.20 -25.71 -6.90
CA GLY A 722 -39.09 -24.68 -7.96
C GLY A 722 -39.96 -24.96 -9.18
N SER A 723 -40.02 -23.99 -10.08
CA SER A 723 -40.64 -24.11 -11.40
C SER A 723 -39.74 -24.93 -12.34
N THR A 724 -40.32 -25.53 -13.38
CA THR A 724 -39.60 -26.44 -14.29
C THR A 724 -39.76 -26.11 -15.77
N ASP A 725 -40.47 -25.03 -16.08
CA ASP A 725 -40.80 -24.58 -17.44
C ASP A 725 -39.66 -23.77 -18.09
N GLY A 726 -38.77 -23.17 -17.28
CA GLY A 726 -37.59 -22.44 -17.73
C GLY A 726 -37.89 -21.02 -18.23
N SER A 727 -39.01 -20.46 -17.79
CA SER A 727 -39.42 -19.08 -18.07
C SER A 727 -39.49 -18.24 -16.79
N TYR A 728 -39.40 -16.92 -16.96
CA TYR A 728 -39.86 -15.94 -15.99
C TYR A 728 -41.30 -15.58 -16.40
N GLY A 729 -42.31 -16.02 -15.66
CA GLY A 729 -43.70 -15.85 -16.08
C GLY A 729 -43.98 -16.58 -17.39
N SER A 730 -44.80 -16.04 -18.29
CA SER A 730 -45.22 -16.78 -19.51
C SER A 730 -44.47 -16.39 -20.78
N ALA A 731 -43.68 -15.30 -20.73
CA ALA A 731 -43.16 -14.63 -21.92
C ALA A 731 -41.63 -14.68 -22.07
N ASP A 732 -40.87 -14.73 -20.97
CA ASP A 732 -39.41 -14.54 -21.00
C ASP A 732 -38.66 -15.85 -20.70
N PHE A 733 -38.06 -16.44 -21.74
CA PHE A 733 -37.29 -17.68 -21.62
C PHE A 733 -35.87 -17.45 -21.08
N GLY A 734 -35.32 -18.46 -20.39
CA GLY A 734 -33.94 -18.44 -19.88
C GLY A 734 -33.84 -18.49 -18.36
N ALA A 735 -34.96 -18.73 -17.67
CA ALA A 735 -34.95 -19.01 -16.25
C ALA A 735 -34.42 -20.42 -15.97
N SER A 736 -34.02 -20.66 -14.72
CA SER A 736 -33.56 -21.98 -14.30
C SER A 736 -34.72 -22.97 -14.25
N SER A 737 -34.45 -24.22 -14.62
CA SER A 737 -35.35 -25.36 -14.35
C SER A 737 -34.81 -26.24 -13.20
N ALA A 738 -33.69 -25.83 -12.59
CA ALA A 738 -33.15 -26.47 -11.40
C ALA A 738 -33.93 -26.01 -10.16
N ALA A 739 -33.99 -26.89 -9.16
CA ALA A 739 -34.68 -26.59 -7.91
C ALA A 739 -33.99 -25.45 -7.13
N GLY A 740 -34.78 -24.53 -6.58
CA GLY A 740 -34.36 -23.39 -5.78
C GLY A 740 -35.40 -22.26 -5.79
N ALA A 741 -36.30 -22.20 -4.80
CA ALA A 741 -37.36 -21.17 -4.76
C ALA A 741 -37.63 -20.61 -3.35
N PHE A 742 -38.31 -19.47 -3.28
CA PHE A 742 -38.62 -18.76 -2.04
C PHE A 742 -39.93 -19.25 -1.43
N VAL A 743 -39.83 -19.97 -0.31
CA VAL A 743 -40.98 -20.63 0.33
C VAL A 743 -41.76 -19.67 1.21
N VAL A 744 -43.08 -19.68 1.07
CA VAL A 744 -44.03 -18.84 1.81
C VAL A 744 -45.12 -19.67 2.47
N ARG A 745 -45.54 -19.31 3.67
CA ARG A 745 -46.47 -20.04 4.55
C ARG A 745 -47.69 -19.24 4.99
N ALA A 746 -47.66 -17.91 4.89
CA ALA A 746 -48.75 -16.96 5.15
C ALA A 746 -49.48 -17.08 6.50
N THR A 747 -48.99 -17.88 7.44
CA THR A 747 -49.74 -18.31 8.62
C THR A 747 -49.67 -17.33 9.79
N ASN A 748 -48.87 -16.27 9.64
CA ASN A 748 -48.89 -15.08 10.47
C ASN A 748 -49.27 -13.80 9.71
N GLY A 749 -49.80 -13.95 8.49
CA GLY A 749 -50.45 -12.85 7.77
C GLY A 749 -49.52 -11.86 7.08
N MET A 750 -48.51 -12.33 6.33
CA MET A 750 -48.01 -11.78 5.04
C MET A 750 -46.54 -12.20 4.84
N ASP A 751 -46.31 -13.31 4.14
CA ASP A 751 -44.95 -13.71 3.77
C ASP A 751 -44.60 -13.04 2.43
N GLU A 752 -43.44 -12.38 2.38
CA GLU A 752 -43.10 -11.39 1.35
C GLU A 752 -41.69 -11.62 0.78
N VAL A 753 -41.59 -11.63 -0.56
CA VAL A 753 -40.31 -11.63 -1.30
C VAL A 753 -40.15 -10.26 -1.95
N GLY A 754 -39.06 -9.56 -1.63
CA GLY A 754 -38.81 -8.20 -2.10
C GLY A 754 -37.67 -8.12 -3.11
N PHE A 755 -37.82 -7.24 -4.10
CA PHE A 755 -36.77 -6.97 -5.09
C PHE A 755 -36.66 -5.48 -5.41
N GLN A 756 -35.48 -5.04 -5.85
CA GLN A 756 -35.15 -3.65 -6.17
C GLN A 756 -34.40 -3.57 -7.49
N ILE A 757 -34.72 -2.54 -8.26
CA ILE A 757 -34.01 -2.11 -9.46
C ILE A 757 -33.46 -0.72 -9.20
N GLU A 758 -32.17 -0.52 -9.48
CA GLU A 758 -31.48 0.77 -9.47
C GLU A 758 -30.88 1.01 -10.87
N ASN A 759 -31.15 2.19 -11.42
CA ASN A 759 -30.77 2.56 -12.78
C ASN A 759 -29.42 3.27 -12.83
N GLU A 760 -28.38 2.54 -13.24
CA GLU A 760 -27.03 3.06 -13.49
C GLU A 760 -26.71 3.15 -15.00
N THR A 761 -27.72 3.10 -15.87
CA THR A 761 -27.51 3.02 -17.33
C THR A 761 -27.10 4.36 -17.98
N GLY A 762 -27.15 5.46 -17.22
CA GLY A 762 -26.94 6.81 -17.74
C GLY A 762 -28.06 7.33 -18.65
N LEU A 763 -29.16 6.59 -18.80
CA LEU A 763 -30.36 6.96 -19.56
C LEU A 763 -31.62 6.73 -18.71
N PRO A 764 -32.72 7.49 -18.93
CA PRO A 764 -33.98 7.21 -18.26
C PRO A 764 -34.48 5.80 -18.60
N LEU A 765 -34.80 5.03 -17.56
CA LEU A 765 -35.20 3.62 -17.65
C LEU A 765 -36.68 3.48 -17.31
N CYS A 766 -37.49 3.00 -18.25
CA CYS A 766 -38.91 2.70 -18.04
C CYS A 766 -39.08 1.24 -17.57
N LEU A 767 -39.68 1.04 -16.40
CA LEU A 767 -40.05 -0.26 -15.87
C LEU A 767 -41.43 -0.68 -16.41
N GLU A 768 -41.50 -1.79 -17.14
CA GLU A 768 -42.70 -2.16 -17.89
C GLU A 768 -43.49 -3.28 -17.21
N MET A 769 -42.83 -4.38 -16.86
CA MET A 769 -43.49 -5.56 -16.30
C MET A 769 -42.64 -6.25 -15.22
N VAL A 770 -43.34 -6.96 -14.34
CA VAL A 770 -42.76 -7.91 -13.39
C VAL A 770 -43.23 -9.30 -13.78
N HIS A 771 -42.27 -10.20 -13.91
CA HIS A 771 -42.47 -11.60 -14.27
C HIS A 771 -42.13 -12.47 -13.07
N PHE A 772 -42.94 -13.48 -12.77
CA PHE A 772 -42.63 -14.46 -11.73
C PHE A 772 -43.50 -15.70 -11.84
N ASP A 773 -43.02 -16.77 -11.20
CA ASP A 773 -43.74 -18.02 -11.09
C ASP A 773 -44.19 -18.24 -9.64
N TYR A 774 -45.39 -18.78 -9.44
CA TYR A 774 -45.86 -19.12 -8.11
C TYR A 774 -46.70 -20.41 -8.08
N ALA A 775 -46.45 -21.29 -7.10
CA ALA A 775 -47.30 -22.46 -6.87
C ALA A 775 -47.71 -22.63 -5.40
N PRO A 776 -49.02 -22.72 -5.11
CA PRO A 776 -49.48 -23.32 -3.86
C PRO A 776 -49.30 -24.84 -3.93
N TRP A 777 -48.63 -25.46 -2.95
CA TRP A 777 -48.38 -26.92 -3.02
C TRP A 777 -49.57 -27.78 -2.58
N TRP A 778 -50.40 -27.25 -1.68
CA TRP A 778 -51.55 -27.95 -1.11
C TRP A 778 -52.80 -27.07 -1.18
N THR A 779 -53.98 -27.66 -1.04
CA THR A 779 -55.24 -26.90 -1.00
C THR A 779 -55.32 -25.93 0.18
N SER A 780 -54.53 -26.17 1.23
CA SER A 780 -54.43 -25.28 2.39
C SER A 780 -53.29 -24.26 2.31
N SER A 781 -52.48 -24.30 1.24
CA SER A 781 -51.39 -23.33 0.98
C SER A 781 -51.94 -21.94 0.68
N PRO A 782 -51.11 -20.89 0.69
CA PRO A 782 -51.57 -19.55 0.32
C PRO A 782 -52.03 -19.52 -1.14
N GLN A 783 -53.30 -19.19 -1.37
CA GLN A 783 -53.93 -19.22 -2.70
C GLN A 783 -54.02 -17.86 -3.38
N ASP A 784 -53.66 -16.80 -2.67
CA ASP A 784 -53.78 -15.43 -3.14
C ASP A 784 -52.38 -14.81 -3.26
N VAL A 785 -52.09 -14.16 -4.39
CA VAL A 785 -50.81 -13.48 -4.64
C VAL A 785 -51.06 -12.03 -5.01
N ALA A 786 -50.20 -11.12 -4.54
CA ALA A 786 -50.28 -9.70 -4.86
C ALA A 786 -48.89 -9.07 -5.01
N LEU A 787 -48.78 -8.08 -5.89
CA LEU A 787 -47.56 -7.29 -6.14
C LEU A 787 -47.78 -5.87 -5.65
N TYR A 788 -46.83 -5.36 -4.88
CA TYR A 788 -46.85 -4.01 -4.33
C TYR A 788 -45.62 -3.23 -4.73
N TYR A 789 -45.79 -1.95 -5.05
CA TYR A 789 -44.71 -0.99 -4.96
C TYR A 789 -44.49 -0.63 -3.48
N THR A 790 -43.25 -0.66 -3.00
CA THR A 790 -42.95 -0.48 -1.57
C THR A 790 -42.32 0.85 -1.25
N PHE A 791 -41.21 1.20 -1.88
CA PHE A 791 -40.51 2.47 -1.75
C PHE A 791 -39.57 2.67 -2.94
N GLY A 792 -39.09 3.90 -3.13
CA GLY A 792 -38.22 4.26 -4.26
C GLY A 792 -38.50 5.66 -4.77
N ASN A 793 -38.05 5.90 -5.99
CA ASN A 793 -38.04 7.20 -6.66
C ASN A 793 -39.21 7.42 -7.63
N LEU A 794 -40.11 6.44 -7.81
CA LEU A 794 -41.26 6.60 -8.72
C LEU A 794 -42.21 7.69 -8.21
N SER A 795 -42.31 8.78 -8.97
CA SER A 795 -43.03 9.98 -8.58
C SER A 795 -44.53 9.75 -8.47
N GLY A 796 -45.13 10.24 -7.39
CA GLY A 796 -46.58 10.12 -7.17
C GLY A 796 -47.06 8.72 -6.80
N VAL A 797 -46.17 7.74 -6.62
CA VAL A 797 -46.52 6.40 -6.13
C VAL A 797 -46.36 6.35 -4.60
N THR A 798 -47.43 6.03 -3.88
CA THR A 798 -47.37 5.87 -2.42
C THR A 798 -46.78 4.51 -2.02
N ASN A 799 -46.08 4.45 -0.89
CA ASN A 799 -45.57 3.18 -0.35
C ASN A 799 -46.72 2.18 -0.12
N ARG A 800 -46.49 0.91 -0.49
CA ARG A 800 -47.47 -0.19 -0.47
C ARG A 800 -48.66 -0.01 -1.41
N THR A 801 -48.46 0.65 -2.55
CA THR A 801 -49.46 0.70 -3.63
C THR A 801 -49.62 -0.69 -4.23
N LEU A 802 -50.84 -1.23 -4.21
CA LEU A 802 -51.17 -2.50 -4.87
C LEU A 802 -51.13 -2.30 -6.39
N ILE A 803 -50.31 -3.07 -7.07
CA ILE A 803 -50.17 -3.05 -8.53
C ILE A 803 -51.14 -4.05 -9.14
N ASN A 804 -51.07 -5.31 -8.71
CA ASN A 804 -51.92 -6.38 -9.22
C ASN A 804 -52.09 -7.51 -8.18
N SER A 805 -53.13 -8.33 -8.33
CA SER A 805 -53.39 -9.47 -7.46
C SER A 805 -54.25 -10.55 -8.12
N VAL A 806 -54.04 -11.80 -7.71
CA VAL A 806 -54.87 -12.97 -8.07
C VAL A 806 -55.29 -13.71 -6.79
N SER A 807 -56.45 -14.36 -6.81
CA SER A 807 -56.98 -15.11 -5.66
C SER A 807 -57.49 -16.48 -6.06
N GLY A 808 -57.43 -17.45 -5.15
CA GLY A 808 -58.00 -18.79 -5.34
C GLY A 808 -57.23 -19.67 -6.32
N LEU A 809 -55.90 -19.54 -6.35
CA LEU A 809 -55.02 -20.39 -7.17
C LEU A 809 -55.15 -21.87 -6.77
N SER A 810 -55.21 -22.75 -7.76
CA SER A 810 -55.28 -24.19 -7.53
C SER A 810 -53.92 -24.76 -7.15
N SER A 811 -53.89 -25.69 -6.21
CA SER A 811 -52.65 -26.32 -5.77
C SER A 811 -52.00 -27.18 -6.84
N SER A 812 -50.69 -27.09 -7.01
CA SER A 812 -49.89 -27.92 -7.94
C SER A 812 -49.78 -29.38 -7.48
N GLY A 813 -49.87 -29.64 -6.17
CA GLY A 813 -49.72 -30.98 -5.58
C GLY A 813 -48.28 -31.52 -5.58
N ASN A 814 -47.34 -30.80 -6.17
CA ASN A 814 -45.92 -31.14 -6.24
C ASN A 814 -45.06 -29.88 -6.04
N LYS A 815 -43.96 -30.04 -5.31
CA LYS A 815 -43.04 -28.94 -4.96
C LYS A 815 -42.09 -28.57 -6.11
N LEU A 816 -41.82 -29.51 -7.01
CA LEU A 816 -41.03 -29.31 -8.22
C LEU A 816 -41.92 -29.61 -9.42
N ALA A 817 -42.49 -28.58 -10.04
CA ALA A 817 -43.53 -28.69 -11.06
C ALA A 817 -43.53 -27.46 -11.97
N ASP A 818 -44.44 -27.42 -12.93
CA ASP A 818 -44.79 -26.23 -13.69
C ASP A 818 -45.62 -25.30 -12.77
N TYR A 819 -45.06 -24.15 -12.41
CA TYR A 819 -45.71 -23.20 -11.49
C TYR A 819 -46.74 -22.35 -12.27
N HIS A 820 -47.53 -21.52 -11.58
CA HIS A 820 -48.41 -20.58 -12.31
C HIS A 820 -47.59 -19.37 -12.73
N ASP A 821 -47.67 -19.05 -14.01
CA ASP A 821 -46.96 -17.93 -14.63
C ASP A 821 -47.69 -16.59 -14.45
N PHE A 822 -46.95 -15.54 -14.09
CA PHE A 822 -47.48 -14.20 -13.96
C PHE A 822 -46.62 -13.16 -14.70
N ASP A 823 -47.26 -12.42 -15.61
CA ASP A 823 -46.67 -11.25 -16.28
C ASP A 823 -47.51 -10.01 -15.94
N TRP A 824 -47.08 -9.26 -14.93
CA TRP A 824 -47.86 -8.15 -14.39
C TRP A 824 -47.31 -6.81 -14.82
N SER A 825 -48.11 -6.08 -15.61
CA SER A 825 -47.78 -4.74 -16.07
C SER A 825 -47.73 -3.72 -14.95
N LEU A 826 -46.71 -2.87 -14.99
CA LEU A 826 -46.53 -1.72 -14.10
C LEU A 826 -47.26 -0.46 -14.59
N SER A 827 -47.97 -0.52 -15.72
CA SER A 827 -48.69 0.62 -16.35
C SER A 827 -49.80 1.23 -15.50
N VAL A 828 -50.17 0.58 -14.39
CA VAL A 828 -51.10 1.12 -13.39
C VAL A 828 -50.45 2.18 -12.48
N LEU A 829 -49.12 2.26 -12.46
CA LEU A 829 -48.37 3.25 -11.70
C LEU A 829 -48.40 4.61 -12.42
N PRO A 830 -48.57 5.74 -11.70
CA PRO A 830 -48.52 7.08 -12.29
C PRO A 830 -47.15 7.46 -12.85
N ASP A 831 -46.08 6.79 -12.41
CA ASP A 831 -44.72 6.92 -12.90
C ASP A 831 -44.06 5.53 -12.95
N GLN A 832 -43.29 5.31 -14.00
CA GLN A 832 -42.58 4.07 -14.30
C GLN A 832 -41.11 4.33 -14.66
N VAL A 833 -40.66 5.58 -14.68
CA VAL A 833 -39.33 5.96 -15.15
C VAL A 833 -38.40 6.17 -13.97
N LEU A 834 -37.22 5.55 -14.03
CA LEU A 834 -36.10 5.81 -13.14
C LEU A 834 -35.05 6.63 -13.90
N GLU A 835 -34.68 7.78 -13.37
CA GLU A 835 -33.49 8.52 -13.82
C GLU A 835 -32.19 7.81 -13.39
N HIS A 836 -31.05 8.23 -13.93
CA HIS A 836 -29.75 7.68 -13.52
C HIS A 836 -29.50 7.93 -12.01
N GLY A 837 -29.15 6.87 -11.28
CA GLY A 837 -28.98 6.83 -9.82
C GLY A 837 -30.28 6.66 -9.02
N GLU A 838 -31.44 6.53 -9.69
CA GLU A 838 -32.72 6.29 -9.03
C GLU A 838 -33.05 4.80 -8.90
N LYS A 839 -33.90 4.46 -7.91
CA LYS A 839 -34.30 3.08 -7.64
C LYS A 839 -35.76 2.89 -7.31
N ALA A 840 -36.28 1.70 -7.59
CA ALA A 840 -37.64 1.26 -7.23
C ALA A 840 -37.62 -0.12 -6.57
N SER A 841 -38.38 -0.27 -5.49
CA SER A 841 -38.52 -1.52 -4.74
C SER A 841 -39.94 -2.05 -4.75
N PHE A 842 -40.07 -3.36 -4.95
CA PHE A 842 -41.34 -4.07 -5.06
C PHE A 842 -41.36 -5.28 -4.12
N ILE A 843 -42.56 -5.74 -3.78
CA ILE A 843 -42.77 -6.96 -2.99
C ILE A 843 -43.86 -7.82 -3.63
N LEU A 844 -43.57 -9.12 -3.75
CA LEU A 844 -44.53 -10.19 -4.00
C LEU A 844 -45.00 -10.76 -2.66
N ARG A 845 -46.31 -10.87 -2.49
CA ARG A 845 -46.95 -11.31 -1.25
C ARG A 845 -47.86 -12.49 -1.53
N ALA A 846 -47.72 -13.54 -0.75
CA ALA A 846 -48.65 -14.67 -0.74
C ALA A 846 -49.54 -14.64 0.51
N SER A 847 -50.83 -14.96 0.35
CA SER A 847 -51.82 -14.90 1.42
C SER A 847 -52.94 -15.94 1.27
N ASN A 848 -53.87 -15.96 2.24
CA ASN A 848 -55.03 -16.87 2.25
C ASN A 848 -54.67 -18.37 2.42
N ALA A 849 -53.67 -18.68 3.26
CA ALA A 849 -53.42 -20.05 3.72
C ALA A 849 -54.41 -20.44 4.83
N THR A 850 -54.84 -21.70 4.85
CA THR A 850 -55.83 -22.20 5.83
C THR A 850 -55.22 -23.10 6.91
N GLU A 851 -53.93 -23.48 6.80
CA GLU A 851 -53.21 -24.31 7.79
C GLU A 851 -51.76 -23.84 8.01
N ILE A 852 -51.26 -23.99 9.24
CA ILE A 852 -49.95 -23.48 9.75
C ILE A 852 -48.68 -24.11 9.15
N TRP A 853 -48.81 -25.10 8.29
CA TRP A 853 -47.69 -25.80 7.65
C TRP A 853 -47.84 -25.89 6.13
N SER A 854 -48.80 -25.16 5.58
CA SER A 854 -49.11 -25.22 4.17
C SER A 854 -48.40 -24.10 3.44
N ASN A 855 -47.59 -24.48 2.46
CA ASN A 855 -46.60 -23.61 1.85
C ASN A 855 -46.90 -23.45 0.35
N GLY A 856 -46.55 -22.30 -0.19
CA GLY A 856 -46.28 -22.11 -1.62
C GLY A 856 -44.84 -21.67 -1.81
N ALA A 857 -44.46 -21.38 -3.05
CA ALA A 857 -43.18 -20.76 -3.34
C ALA A 857 -43.24 -19.81 -4.53
N PHE A 858 -42.48 -18.71 -4.45
CA PHE A 858 -42.16 -17.84 -5.57
C PHE A 858 -40.85 -18.29 -6.21
N ASP A 859 -40.83 -18.34 -7.54
CA ASP A 859 -39.65 -18.69 -8.32
C ASP A 859 -39.52 -17.78 -9.54
N ASN A 860 -38.37 -17.81 -10.20
CA ASN A 860 -38.08 -17.13 -11.47
C ASN A 860 -38.63 -15.69 -11.52
N ILE A 861 -38.17 -14.84 -10.61
CA ILE A 861 -38.62 -13.44 -10.54
C ILE A 861 -37.80 -12.61 -11.53
N ALA A 862 -38.43 -11.68 -12.24
CA ALA A 862 -37.77 -10.76 -13.14
C ALA A 862 -38.50 -9.43 -13.32
N VAL A 863 -37.76 -8.44 -13.81
CA VAL A 863 -38.29 -7.15 -14.24
C VAL A 863 -37.83 -6.89 -15.68
N SER A 864 -38.78 -6.52 -16.54
CA SER A 864 -38.50 -6.11 -17.93
C SER A 864 -38.81 -4.63 -18.14
N GLY A 865 -38.18 -4.07 -19.16
CA GLY A 865 -38.35 -2.68 -19.53
C GLY A 865 -37.40 -2.24 -20.63
N SER A 866 -37.36 -0.93 -20.83
CA SER A 866 -36.60 -0.30 -21.90
C SER A 866 -36.08 1.07 -21.47
N THR A 867 -35.03 1.55 -22.11
CA THR A 867 -34.74 2.99 -22.04
C THR A 867 -35.82 3.74 -22.80
N VAL A 868 -36.25 4.90 -22.32
CA VAL A 868 -37.30 5.70 -22.96
C VAL A 868 -36.97 5.93 -24.44
N SER A 869 -37.94 5.67 -25.33
CA SER A 869 -37.75 5.41 -26.78
C SER A 869 -37.09 6.51 -27.63
N ASP A 870 -36.88 7.71 -27.07
CA ASP A 870 -36.20 8.85 -27.68
C ASP A 870 -34.74 9.05 -27.20
N ALA A 871 -34.25 8.17 -26.32
CA ALA A 871 -32.87 8.18 -25.83
C ALA A 871 -31.86 7.84 -26.95
N SER A 872 -30.92 8.76 -27.20
CA SER A 872 -29.71 8.51 -28.00
C SER A 872 -28.56 8.05 -27.10
N ASP A 873 -27.50 7.45 -27.67
CA ASP A 873 -26.31 7.06 -26.89
C ASP A 873 -25.84 8.24 -26.02
N SER A 874 -25.47 7.96 -24.76
CA SER A 874 -24.92 8.98 -23.87
C SER A 874 -23.50 8.64 -23.41
N LEU A 875 -22.84 9.66 -22.91
CA LEU A 875 -21.53 9.62 -22.29
C LEU A 875 -21.72 9.87 -20.81
N VAL A 876 -21.45 8.88 -19.97
CA VAL A 876 -21.37 9.08 -18.52
C VAL A 876 -19.95 9.52 -18.20
N VAL A 877 -19.83 10.74 -17.69
CA VAL A 877 -18.58 11.33 -17.23
C VAL A 877 -18.62 11.32 -15.71
N SER A 878 -17.74 10.55 -15.07
CA SER A 878 -17.67 10.45 -13.60
C SER A 878 -16.35 11.02 -13.09
N TRP A 879 -16.38 11.81 -12.02
CA TRP A 879 -15.23 12.44 -11.38
C TRP A 879 -15.45 12.61 -9.88
N ARG A 880 -14.37 12.74 -9.11
CA ARG A 880 -14.46 13.17 -7.71
C ARG A 880 -14.47 14.69 -7.64
N ALA A 881 -15.53 15.26 -7.09
CA ALA A 881 -15.72 16.71 -7.00
C ALA A 881 -15.16 17.29 -5.70
N GLU A 882 -14.66 18.52 -5.81
CA GLU A 882 -14.19 19.35 -4.72
C GLU A 882 -15.28 20.37 -4.32
N THR A 883 -15.30 20.73 -3.03
CA THR A 883 -16.22 21.75 -2.53
C THR A 883 -16.04 23.06 -3.29
N ALA A 884 -17.16 23.69 -3.68
CA ALA A 884 -17.21 25.04 -4.25
C ALA A 884 -16.58 25.23 -5.65
N ARG A 885 -16.16 24.15 -6.32
CA ARG A 885 -15.82 24.19 -7.75
C ARG A 885 -17.08 24.15 -8.61
N LYS A 886 -16.99 24.66 -9.85
CA LYS A 886 -18.02 24.48 -10.88
C LYS A 886 -17.51 23.54 -11.96
N TYR A 887 -18.36 22.62 -12.38
CA TYR A 887 -18.04 21.55 -13.33
C TYR A 887 -18.94 21.64 -14.56
N THR A 888 -18.35 21.54 -15.74
CA THR A 888 -19.07 21.55 -17.01
C THR A 888 -18.41 20.59 -17.98
N VAL A 889 -19.17 19.73 -18.66
CA VAL A 889 -18.64 18.93 -19.77
C VAL A 889 -18.72 19.76 -21.05
N VAL A 890 -17.58 19.82 -21.75
CA VAL A 890 -17.45 20.55 -23.02
C VAL A 890 -17.02 19.61 -24.13
N GLN A 891 -17.48 19.89 -25.36
CA GLN A 891 -17.22 19.10 -26.57
C GLN A 891 -16.47 19.93 -27.62
N SER A 892 -15.58 19.28 -28.39
CA SER A 892 -15.01 19.84 -29.61
C SER A 892 -14.91 18.79 -30.71
N SER A 893 -14.88 19.22 -31.98
CA SER A 893 -14.62 18.35 -33.13
C SER A 893 -13.13 18.03 -33.30
N SER A 894 -12.23 18.72 -32.59
CA SER A 894 -10.79 18.52 -32.63
C SER A 894 -10.14 18.73 -31.25
N LEU A 895 -9.22 17.84 -30.86
CA LEU A 895 -8.40 17.93 -29.64
C LEU A 895 -7.55 19.21 -29.57
N LEU A 896 -7.21 19.81 -30.72
CA LEU A 896 -6.36 21.00 -30.83
C LEU A 896 -7.16 22.29 -31.02
N SER A 897 -8.49 22.24 -30.91
CA SER A 897 -9.32 23.41 -31.08
C SER A 897 -9.34 24.29 -29.83
N ASN A 898 -9.34 25.60 -30.04
CA ASN A 898 -9.64 26.57 -28.98
C ASN A 898 -11.17 26.72 -28.78
N GLU A 899 -11.97 26.11 -29.66
CA GLU A 899 -13.43 26.16 -29.61
C GLU A 899 -13.97 24.90 -28.93
N TRP A 900 -14.30 25.05 -27.64
CA TRP A 900 -14.97 24.05 -26.82
C TRP A 900 -16.39 24.53 -26.50
N ASN A 901 -17.39 23.75 -26.88
CA ASN A 901 -18.80 24.08 -26.65
C ASN A 901 -19.29 23.37 -25.40
N THR A 902 -20.00 24.09 -24.53
CA THR A 902 -20.67 23.49 -23.37
C THR A 902 -21.78 22.55 -23.83
N VAL A 903 -21.71 21.29 -23.38
CA VAL A 903 -22.70 20.24 -23.70
C VAL A 903 -23.43 19.72 -22.46
N SER A 904 -23.10 20.25 -21.28
CA SER A 904 -23.82 19.95 -20.04
C SER A 904 -24.20 21.22 -19.28
N PRO A 905 -25.15 21.15 -18.34
CA PRO A 905 -25.33 22.19 -17.33
C PRO A 905 -24.06 22.38 -16.49
N ILE A 906 -23.92 23.56 -15.89
CA ILE A 906 -22.92 23.84 -14.86
C ILE A 906 -23.38 23.19 -13.55
N ILE A 907 -22.51 22.38 -12.95
CA ILE A 907 -22.79 21.66 -11.72
C ILE A 907 -21.88 22.19 -10.61
N ASN A 908 -22.46 22.54 -9.48
CA ASN A 908 -21.67 22.91 -8.30
C ASN A 908 -21.15 21.64 -7.63
N GLY A 909 -19.84 21.62 -7.37
CA GLY A 909 -19.16 20.51 -6.72
C GLY A 909 -19.70 20.22 -5.33
N ILE A 910 -20.16 18.99 -5.15
CA ILE A 910 -20.45 18.41 -3.84
C ILE A 910 -19.30 17.44 -3.54
N PRO A 911 -18.63 17.54 -2.39
CA PRO A 911 -17.54 16.64 -2.05
C PRO A 911 -17.94 15.17 -2.15
N GLY A 912 -17.22 14.41 -2.97
CA GLY A 912 -17.52 13.00 -3.24
C GLY A 912 -17.47 12.68 -4.73
N ASP A 913 -17.86 11.46 -5.08
CA ASP A 913 -17.97 11.06 -6.49
C ASP A 913 -19.23 11.68 -7.10
N MET A 914 -19.06 12.27 -8.27
CA MET A 914 -20.12 12.86 -9.09
C MET A 914 -20.09 12.22 -10.46
N SER A 915 -21.26 12.04 -11.06
CA SER A 915 -21.40 11.63 -12.46
C SER A 915 -22.33 12.58 -13.20
N LEU A 916 -22.15 12.66 -14.50
CA LEU A 916 -23.01 13.42 -15.40
C LEU A 916 -23.16 12.68 -16.72
N SER A 917 -24.39 12.45 -17.12
CA SER A 917 -24.72 11.93 -18.44
C SER A 917 -24.83 13.06 -19.45
N VAL A 918 -24.19 12.88 -20.62
CA VAL A 918 -24.21 13.84 -21.74
C VAL A 918 -24.62 13.11 -23.00
N LEU A 919 -25.63 13.63 -23.72
CA LEU A 919 -26.10 13.04 -24.97
C LEU A 919 -25.03 13.14 -26.08
N LEU A 920 -24.77 12.04 -26.79
CA LEU A 920 -23.85 12.02 -27.93
C LEU A 920 -24.58 12.43 -29.21
N GLU A 921 -24.73 13.73 -29.42
CA GLU A 921 -25.37 14.26 -30.65
C GLU A 921 -24.49 14.03 -31.91
N SER A 922 -23.16 13.98 -31.74
CA SER A 922 -22.21 13.76 -32.83
C SER A 922 -20.84 13.22 -32.34
N PRO A 923 -20.02 12.61 -33.22
CA PRO A 923 -18.65 12.23 -32.88
C PRO A 923 -17.80 13.47 -32.53
N GLY A 924 -17.14 13.44 -31.38
CA GLY A 924 -16.27 14.53 -30.94
C GLY A 924 -15.43 14.15 -29.72
N PHE A 925 -14.57 15.08 -29.30
CA PHE A 925 -13.78 15.00 -28.08
C PHE A 925 -14.52 15.69 -26.95
N TYR A 926 -14.49 15.09 -25.76
CA TYR A 926 -15.14 15.62 -24.57
C TYR A 926 -14.10 15.83 -23.47
N ARG A 927 -14.26 16.87 -22.64
CA ARG A 927 -13.48 17.07 -21.42
C ARG A 927 -14.35 17.68 -20.32
N LEU A 928 -13.95 17.46 -19.07
CA LEU A 928 -14.51 18.15 -17.92
C LEU A 928 -13.75 19.48 -17.72
N GLN A 929 -14.46 20.59 -17.82
CA GLN A 929 -13.97 21.92 -17.48
C GLN A 929 -14.28 22.20 -16.01
N VAL A 930 -13.24 22.62 -15.26
CA VAL A 930 -13.33 22.96 -13.84
C VAL A 930 -13.04 24.44 -13.68
N GLU A 931 -13.96 25.16 -13.05
CA GLU A 931 -13.79 26.58 -12.76
C GLU A 931 -13.59 26.81 -11.27
N ASN A 932 -12.65 27.70 -10.94
CA ASN A 932 -12.54 28.27 -9.59
C ASN A 932 -13.86 29.03 -9.25
N PRO A 933 -14.27 29.06 -7.98
CA PRO A 933 -15.49 29.75 -7.54
C PRO A 933 -15.64 31.20 -8.03
#